data_AF-A0A2H5NVQ5-F1
#
_entry.id   AF-A0A2H5NVQ5-F1
#
_cell.length_a   1.000
_cell.length_b   1.000
_cell.length_c   1.000
_cell.angle_alpha   90.00
_cell.angle_beta   90.00
_cell.angle_gamma   90.00
#
_symmetry.space_group_name_H-M   'P 1'
#
loop_
_entity.id
_entity.type
_entity.pdbx_description
1 polymer ?
#
loop_
_entity_poly.entity_id
_entity_poly.type
_entity_poly.pdbx_seq_one_letter_code
_entity_poly.pdbx_strand_id
1 'polypeptide(L)'
;MRELRSIFLGILLVLGAFRSTISHEDQPLSKIAIHKAVFALDDNAYIKASPSILGMKGQNSDWLTVEYNSPNPSVDDWIGVFSPSNFSSSTCPAENPRVYPPLLCSAPIKFQYANYSSPQYKSTGKGSLKLQLINQRSDFSFVLFTNGLLNPKVVAVSNKVTFTNPNAPVYPRLAQGKVWNEMTVTWTSGYGINEAEPFVEWGPKGGDRTYSPAGTLTFGRGSMCGAPARTVGWRDPGYIHTGFLRELWPNAMYTYKLGHRLFNGTYIWSSEYQFKASPYPGQDSLQQVIIFGDMGKDEADGSNEYNNFQRGSLNTTRQLIQDLKKIDIVFHIGDICYANGYISQWDQFTAQIEPIASTVPYMIASGNHERDWPGTGSFYGNMDSGGECGVLVENMFYVPTENRAKYSTDYGMFRFCIADTEQDWREGTEQYRFIEHCLASVDRQKQPWLIFLAHRVLGYSSDLSYAVEGSFAEPMGRESLQKLWQKYKVDIAVFGHVHNYERICPIYQNICTNKEKHYYKGSLNGTIHIAAGGAGASLSPFTTLQTTWSLYRDYDHGFVKLTALDHSNLLFEYKKSRDGKVYDSFRISRDYRDILACSVDSCPSMTLASYQLILVRMRELRLIFFGILLVLGTFQVASSHGGHPLSRIAIRKATYALNDNAYVKASPAVVGLKGQNSEWVTVDASTCSAENPSVNPPLLCSAPIKYQYANYSSPQYKGTGKGSLKLMLINQRSDFSVALFSGGLPKLVAVSNKIAFTNPNAPVYPRLAQGKTWNEMTVTWTSGYGINEAEAFVQWGRKGGDRTHSPAGTLTFDRGSAPARTVGWRDPGYIHTSFLKELWPNAMYTYKVGHRLFNSTYIWSSEYQFKASPYPGQNSLQRVVIFGDMGKDEADGSNEYNDFQYASLNTTRQLIQDLKNIDIVFHIGDICYANGYISQWDQFTAQIEPIASTVPYMIASGNHERDWPGTGSFYGNKDSGGECGVLAETMYSTDYGMFRFCVADTEHDWREGTEQYKFIEHCLASVDRQKQPWLIFLAHRVLGYSSGIFYAVDGSFAEPMGRESLQKLWQKYKVDIAIYGHVHNYERTCPIYQNICTNKEKNYYKGTLNGTIHVVAGGGGAGLAEFTPLQTTWSLYRDYDYGFVKLTAFDHSNLLFEYKKSSDGKVYDSFRISRDYRDILACTVGSCPSTTLAS
;
A
#
# COMPACT_ATOMS: atom_id res chain seq x y z
N MET A 1 -56.97 -25.67 -43.12
CA MET A 1 -57.03 -24.37 -42.40
C MET A 1 -57.08 -24.49 -40.85
N ARG A 2 -56.49 -25.51 -40.21
CA ARG A 2 -56.35 -25.55 -38.73
C ARG A 2 -54.90 -25.53 -38.22
N GLU A 3 -53.93 -25.96 -39.03
CA GLU A 3 -52.53 -26.07 -38.62
C GLU A 3 -51.71 -24.77 -38.78
N LEU A 4 -52.07 -23.89 -39.71
CA LEU A 4 -51.36 -22.60 -39.91
C LEU A 4 -51.43 -21.64 -38.71
N ARG A 5 -52.34 -21.86 -37.74
CA ARG A 5 -52.47 -21.00 -36.56
C ARG A 5 -51.56 -21.38 -35.40
N SER A 6 -51.11 -22.63 -35.31
CA SER A 6 -50.20 -23.07 -34.23
C SER A 6 -48.78 -22.53 -34.42
N ILE A 7 -48.30 -22.47 -35.68
CA ILE A 7 -46.96 -21.98 -36.02
C ILE A 7 -46.84 -20.46 -35.76
N PHE A 8 -47.86 -19.68 -36.13
CA PHE A 8 -47.85 -18.22 -35.95
C PHE A 8 -47.84 -17.76 -34.49
N LEU A 9 -48.45 -18.53 -33.57
CA LEU A 9 -48.49 -18.16 -32.15
C LEU A 9 -47.18 -18.46 -31.42
N GLY A 10 -46.44 -19.51 -31.84
CA GLY A 10 -45.11 -19.80 -31.31
C GLY A 10 -44.07 -18.73 -31.69
N ILE A 11 -44.11 -18.25 -32.94
CA ILE A 11 -43.15 -17.26 -33.45
C ILE A 11 -43.29 -15.90 -32.75
N LEU A 12 -44.52 -15.46 -32.42
CA LEU A 12 -44.73 -14.18 -31.72
C LEU A 12 -44.21 -14.17 -30.28
N LEU A 13 -44.15 -15.31 -29.59
CA LEU A 13 -43.68 -15.38 -28.20
C LEU A 13 -42.16 -15.40 -28.06
N VAL A 14 -41.41 -15.81 -29.10
CA VAL A 14 -39.93 -15.77 -29.10
C VAL A 14 -39.40 -14.36 -29.39
N LEU A 15 -40.16 -13.53 -30.12
CA LEU A 15 -39.78 -12.15 -30.46
C LEU A 15 -39.97 -11.12 -29.32
N GLY A 16 -40.55 -11.52 -28.19
CA GLY A 16 -40.81 -10.64 -27.04
C GLY A 16 -39.70 -10.56 -25.99
N ALA A 17 -38.60 -11.32 -26.13
CA ALA A 17 -37.65 -11.61 -25.03
C ALA A 17 -36.20 -11.17 -25.27
N PHE A 18 -35.91 -10.32 -26.26
CA PHE A 18 -34.59 -9.71 -26.40
C PHE A 18 -34.47 -8.44 -25.55
N ARG A 19 -33.88 -8.57 -24.35
CA ARG A 19 -33.30 -7.41 -23.64
C ARG A 19 -32.15 -6.85 -24.47
N SER A 20 -32.02 -5.52 -24.48
CA SER A 20 -31.01 -4.80 -25.25
C SER A 20 -29.59 -5.04 -24.74
N THR A 21 -28.92 -6.06 -25.29
CA THR A 21 -27.46 -6.20 -25.22
C THR A 21 -26.83 -5.14 -26.12
N ILE A 22 -26.39 -4.03 -25.53
CA ILE A 22 -25.57 -3.03 -26.24
C ILE A 22 -24.20 -3.67 -26.50
N SER A 23 -23.89 -3.92 -27.76
CA SER A 23 -22.58 -4.42 -28.17
C SER A 23 -21.54 -3.30 -28.12
N HIS A 24 -20.51 -3.48 -27.29
CA HIS A 24 -19.27 -2.71 -27.42
C HIS A 24 -18.48 -3.21 -28.64
N GLU A 25 -18.91 -2.80 -29.84
CA GLU A 25 -18.07 -2.84 -31.03
C GLU A 25 -17.13 -1.62 -31.03
N ASP A 26 -15.98 -1.74 -30.36
CA ASP A 26 -14.91 -0.75 -30.45
C ASP A 26 -14.22 -0.82 -31.83
N GLN A 27 -14.86 -0.23 -32.84
CA GLN A 27 -14.23 0.01 -34.14
C GLN A 27 -13.08 1.02 -33.99
N PRO A 28 -11.81 0.69 -34.34
CA PRO A 28 -10.64 1.53 -34.04
C PRO A 28 -10.57 2.91 -34.72
N LEU A 29 -11.57 3.32 -35.49
CA LEU A 29 -11.58 4.55 -36.30
C LEU A 29 -12.90 5.34 -36.26
N SER A 30 -13.93 4.92 -35.52
CA SER A 30 -15.27 5.52 -35.62
C SER A 30 -15.47 6.84 -34.86
N LYS A 31 -14.50 7.28 -34.06
CA LYS A 31 -14.52 8.56 -33.32
C LYS A 31 -13.42 9.54 -33.78
N ILE A 32 -13.40 9.85 -35.08
CA ILE A 32 -12.65 11.02 -35.58
C ILE A 32 -13.33 12.29 -35.03
N ALA A 33 -12.76 12.87 -33.98
CA ALA A 33 -13.18 14.18 -33.49
C ALA A 33 -12.82 15.24 -34.53
N ILE A 34 -13.81 15.74 -35.28
CA ILE A 34 -13.60 16.81 -36.27
C ILE A 34 -13.35 18.12 -35.51
N HIS A 35 -12.06 18.41 -35.27
CA HIS A 35 -11.61 19.64 -34.62
C HIS A 35 -12.02 20.86 -35.43
N LYS A 36 -13.12 21.51 -35.05
CA LYS A 36 -13.48 22.84 -35.56
C LYS A 36 -12.63 23.87 -34.83
N ALA A 37 -11.63 24.42 -35.51
CA ALA A 37 -11.01 25.69 -35.14
C ALA A 37 -11.81 26.82 -35.81
N VAL A 38 -12.31 27.77 -35.01
CA VAL A 38 -13.08 28.91 -35.52
C VAL A 38 -12.32 30.20 -35.24
N PHE A 39 -11.64 30.69 -36.28
CA PHE A 39 -10.89 31.93 -36.25
C PHE A 39 -11.78 33.12 -36.64
N ALA A 40 -11.56 34.24 -35.98
CA ALA A 40 -12.11 35.56 -36.29
C ALA A 40 -10.98 36.60 -36.22
N LEU A 41 -9.82 36.25 -36.80
CA LEU A 41 -8.63 37.10 -36.84
C LEU A 41 -8.91 38.34 -37.68
N ASP A 42 -8.47 39.49 -37.17
CA ASP A 42 -8.54 40.80 -37.84
C ASP A 42 -7.17 41.47 -37.68
N ASP A 43 -6.58 41.95 -38.77
CA ASP A 43 -5.23 42.54 -38.78
C ASP A 43 -5.11 43.81 -37.90
N ASN A 44 -6.24 44.41 -37.52
CA ASN A 44 -6.31 45.57 -36.63
C ASN A 44 -6.54 45.17 -35.15
N ALA A 45 -6.81 43.90 -34.88
CA ALA A 45 -6.88 43.39 -33.51
C ALA A 45 -5.50 43.05 -32.98
N TYR A 46 -5.27 43.26 -31.68
CA TYR A 46 -4.04 42.80 -31.02
C TYR A 46 -4.27 42.48 -29.56
N ILE A 47 -3.36 41.68 -29.00
CA ILE A 47 -3.18 41.49 -27.57
C ILE A 47 -1.68 41.40 -27.28
N LYS A 48 -1.19 42.06 -26.24
CA LYS A 48 0.23 42.16 -25.88
C LYS A 48 0.39 42.06 -24.37
N ALA A 49 1.41 41.35 -23.92
CA ALA A 49 1.64 41.07 -22.51
C ALA A 49 3.03 41.56 -22.09
N SER A 50 3.11 42.42 -21.07
CA SER A 50 4.38 42.98 -20.59
C SER A 50 4.48 43.00 -19.05
N PRO A 51 5.65 42.69 -18.47
CA PRO A 51 6.90 42.28 -19.12
C PRO A 51 6.84 40.86 -19.70
N SER A 52 7.78 40.51 -20.58
CA SER A 52 7.88 39.18 -21.22
C SER A 52 8.65 38.15 -20.40
N ILE A 53 9.41 38.59 -19.39
CA ILE A 53 10.13 37.73 -18.45
C ILE A 53 9.69 38.10 -17.03
N LEU A 54 9.24 37.09 -16.28
CA LEU A 54 8.73 37.20 -14.91
C LEU A 54 9.74 36.66 -13.89
N GLY A 55 9.59 37.07 -12.63
CA GLY A 55 10.33 36.48 -11.51
C GLY A 55 11.83 36.77 -11.52
N MET A 56 12.27 37.86 -12.18
CA MET A 56 13.69 38.23 -12.33
C MET A 56 14.46 38.40 -11.01
N LYS A 57 13.77 38.46 -9.87
CA LYS A 57 14.35 38.50 -8.51
C LYS A 57 14.22 37.15 -7.75
N GLY A 58 14.01 36.05 -8.46
CA GLY A 58 13.73 34.73 -7.86
C GLY A 58 12.31 34.59 -7.29
N GLN A 59 11.35 35.34 -7.83
CA GLN A 59 9.96 35.36 -7.33
C GLN A 59 9.10 34.32 -8.07
N ASN A 60 8.40 33.47 -7.30
CA ASN A 60 7.53 32.42 -7.83
C ASN A 60 6.07 32.87 -8.09
N SER A 61 5.81 34.17 -7.96
CA SER A 61 4.66 34.84 -8.57
C SER A 61 5.04 36.27 -8.96
N ASP A 62 4.40 36.81 -9.99
CA ASP A 62 4.70 38.14 -10.53
C ASP A 62 3.48 38.77 -11.22
N TRP A 63 3.48 40.08 -11.40
CA TRP A 63 2.39 40.83 -12.03
C TRP A 63 2.77 41.30 -13.43
N LEU A 64 1.83 41.16 -14.38
CA LEU A 64 1.97 41.70 -15.73
C LEU A 64 0.73 42.52 -16.14
N THR A 65 0.89 43.32 -17.19
CA THR A 65 -0.21 44.03 -17.85
C THR A 65 -0.44 43.41 -19.23
N VAL A 66 -1.70 43.10 -19.54
CA VAL A 66 -2.14 42.59 -20.84
C VAL A 66 -2.99 43.68 -21.49
N GLU A 67 -2.50 44.28 -22.57
CA GLU A 67 -3.16 45.32 -23.35
C GLU A 67 -3.74 44.74 -24.63
N TYR A 68 -4.96 45.13 -25.00
CA TYR A 68 -5.66 44.55 -26.15
C TYR A 68 -6.57 45.55 -26.88
N ASN A 69 -6.78 45.27 -28.17
CA ASN A 69 -7.66 46.00 -29.07
C ASN A 69 -8.47 45.01 -29.93
N SER A 70 -9.78 45.20 -30.01
CA SER A 70 -10.66 44.62 -31.03
C SER A 70 -11.32 45.75 -31.81
N PRO A 71 -11.32 45.73 -33.17
CA PRO A 71 -12.08 46.69 -33.97
C PRO A 71 -13.60 46.42 -33.92
N ASN A 72 -14.01 45.21 -33.53
CA ASN A 72 -15.41 44.80 -33.40
C ASN A 72 -15.67 44.30 -31.96
N PRO A 73 -15.64 45.18 -30.94
CA PRO A 73 -15.71 44.77 -29.53
C PRO A 73 -17.13 44.36 -29.09
N SER A 74 -17.21 43.28 -28.33
CA SER A 74 -18.44 42.84 -27.65
C SER A 74 -18.32 42.85 -26.12
N VAL A 75 -19.44 42.74 -25.42
CA VAL A 75 -19.47 42.64 -23.94
C VAL A 75 -19.07 41.26 -23.42
N ASP A 76 -19.13 40.25 -24.28
CA ASP A 76 -18.75 38.86 -24.03
C ASP A 76 -17.39 38.49 -24.65
N ASP A 77 -16.62 39.47 -25.10
CA ASP A 77 -15.21 39.26 -25.43
C ASP A 77 -14.41 38.97 -24.15
N TRP A 78 -13.44 38.05 -24.24
CA TRP A 78 -12.70 37.58 -23.07
C TRP A 78 -11.26 37.21 -23.40
N ILE A 79 -10.37 37.33 -22.41
CA ILE A 79 -8.95 37.00 -22.50
C ILE A 79 -8.73 35.68 -21.77
N GLY A 80 -8.21 34.68 -22.48
CA GLY A 80 -7.75 33.41 -21.90
C GLY A 80 -6.25 33.39 -21.67
N VAL A 81 -5.82 32.88 -20.51
CA VAL A 81 -4.42 32.62 -20.16
C VAL A 81 -4.12 31.13 -20.38
N PHE A 82 -3.13 30.79 -21.19
CA PHE A 82 -2.76 29.40 -21.48
C PHE A 82 -1.31 29.13 -21.08
N SER A 83 -1.07 27.97 -20.47
CA SER A 83 0.27 27.43 -20.21
C SER A 83 0.25 25.90 -20.36
N PRO A 84 0.98 25.30 -21.34
CA PRO A 84 1.94 25.94 -22.25
C PRO A 84 1.33 27.00 -23.18
N SER A 85 2.17 27.90 -23.68
CA SER A 85 1.78 28.92 -24.67
C SER A 85 1.42 28.35 -26.05
N ASN A 86 1.74 27.08 -26.30
CA ASN A 86 1.33 26.35 -27.50
C ASN A 86 0.04 25.58 -27.17
N PHE A 87 -1.09 26.26 -27.29
CA PHE A 87 -2.42 25.79 -26.91
C PHE A 87 -3.28 25.45 -28.14
N SER A 88 -4.24 24.55 -28.00
CA SER A 88 -5.25 24.28 -29.03
C SER A 88 -6.52 25.09 -28.78
N SER A 89 -6.79 26.04 -29.67
CA SER A 89 -8.05 26.80 -29.71
C SER A 89 -9.20 26.05 -30.39
N SER A 90 -9.03 24.77 -30.74
CA SER A 90 -10.08 23.95 -31.33
C SER A 90 -11.18 23.68 -30.31
N THR A 91 -12.44 23.59 -30.75
CA THR A 91 -13.54 23.14 -29.90
C THR A 91 -13.39 21.65 -29.59
N CYS A 92 -13.44 21.29 -28.30
CA CYS A 92 -13.56 19.92 -27.83
C CYS A 92 -14.91 19.77 -27.10
N PRO A 93 -15.88 19.01 -27.64
CA PRO A 93 -17.21 18.86 -27.03
C PRO A 93 -17.18 18.28 -25.62
N ALA A 94 -18.21 18.59 -24.83
CA ALA A 94 -18.40 18.02 -23.50
C ALA A 94 -18.63 16.50 -23.56
N GLU A 95 -17.74 15.73 -22.91
CA GLU A 95 -17.84 14.27 -22.82
C GLU A 95 -18.75 13.80 -21.67
N ASN A 96 -18.85 14.61 -20.60
CA ASN A 96 -19.67 14.36 -19.41
C ASN A 96 -19.94 15.70 -18.67
N PRO A 97 -20.79 15.74 -17.62
CA PRO A 97 -21.17 16.99 -16.93
C PRO A 97 -20.03 17.77 -16.24
N ARG A 98 -18.86 17.15 -16.00
CA ARG A 98 -17.67 17.85 -15.47
C ARG A 98 -16.83 18.53 -16.56
N VAL A 99 -17.12 18.28 -17.84
CA VAL A 99 -16.54 19.01 -18.98
C VAL A 99 -17.53 20.10 -19.42
N TYR A 100 -17.22 21.36 -19.14
CA TYR A 100 -18.14 22.48 -19.40
C TYR A 100 -17.40 23.72 -19.93
N PRO A 101 -18.12 24.77 -20.40
CA PRO A 101 -17.51 25.89 -21.11
C PRO A 101 -16.47 26.70 -20.30
N PRO A 102 -15.41 27.25 -20.95
CA PRO A 102 -15.18 27.25 -22.39
C PRO A 102 -14.69 25.91 -22.96
N LEU A 103 -15.36 25.39 -23.99
CA LEU A 103 -15.13 24.04 -24.53
C LEU A 103 -13.94 23.98 -25.50
N LEU A 104 -12.74 24.30 -25.01
CA LEU A 104 -11.48 24.30 -25.76
C LEU A 104 -10.69 23.00 -25.53
N CYS A 105 -9.99 22.52 -26.57
CA CYS A 105 -9.15 21.32 -26.49
C CYS A 105 -7.89 21.50 -25.61
N SER A 106 -7.52 22.74 -25.30
CA SER A 106 -6.64 23.07 -24.17
C SER A 106 -7.41 23.97 -23.21
N ALA A 107 -7.59 23.54 -21.96
CA ALA A 107 -8.12 24.40 -20.92
C ALA A 107 -7.19 25.62 -20.69
N PRO A 108 -7.71 26.87 -20.68
CA PRO A 108 -6.97 27.99 -20.11
C PRO A 108 -6.75 27.76 -18.61
N ILE A 109 -5.63 28.26 -18.09
CA ILE A 109 -5.31 28.31 -16.66
C ILE A 109 -6.38 29.14 -15.92
N LYS A 110 -6.68 30.32 -16.48
CA LYS A 110 -7.72 31.25 -16.05
C LYS A 110 -8.12 32.19 -17.19
N PHE A 111 -9.22 32.93 -17.03
CA PHE A 111 -9.77 33.82 -18.04
C PHE A 111 -10.56 35.00 -17.45
N GLN A 112 -10.65 36.12 -18.17
CA GLN A 112 -11.40 37.30 -17.72
C GLN A 112 -12.03 38.05 -18.89
N TYR A 113 -13.20 38.67 -18.67
CA TYR A 113 -13.86 39.48 -19.70
C TYR A 113 -13.07 40.76 -20.03
N ALA A 114 -13.06 41.12 -21.31
CA ALA A 114 -12.29 42.25 -21.85
C ALA A 114 -12.71 43.62 -21.28
N ASN A 115 -13.88 43.71 -20.67
CA ASN A 115 -14.42 44.92 -20.03
C ASN A 115 -14.15 45.03 -18.51
N TYR A 116 -13.62 43.99 -17.85
CA TYR A 116 -13.54 43.88 -16.39
C TYR A 116 -12.89 45.10 -15.70
N SER A 117 -11.64 45.41 -16.06
CA SER A 117 -10.92 46.62 -15.64
C SER A 117 -10.96 47.73 -16.68
N SER A 118 -11.80 47.60 -17.71
CA SER A 118 -11.93 48.55 -18.82
C SER A 118 -13.39 48.69 -19.27
N PRO A 119 -14.27 49.33 -18.47
CA PRO A 119 -15.71 49.35 -18.73
C PRO A 119 -16.12 49.98 -20.08
N GLN A 120 -15.25 50.82 -20.65
CA GLN A 120 -15.45 51.46 -21.96
C GLN A 120 -15.05 50.57 -23.15
N TYR A 121 -14.52 49.36 -22.94
CA TYR A 121 -14.07 48.44 -24.00
C TYR A 121 -15.10 48.28 -25.14
N LYS A 122 -16.39 48.15 -24.79
CA LYS A 122 -17.50 48.01 -25.75
C LYS A 122 -17.61 49.18 -26.74
N SER A 123 -17.18 50.39 -26.37
CA SER A 123 -17.26 51.59 -27.22
C SER A 123 -15.91 52.07 -27.74
N THR A 124 -14.79 51.63 -27.17
CA THR A 124 -13.44 52.05 -27.58
C THR A 124 -12.66 50.99 -28.36
N GLY A 125 -13.09 49.73 -28.30
CA GLY A 125 -12.31 48.57 -28.76
C GLY A 125 -11.13 48.20 -27.86
N LYS A 126 -10.81 49.01 -26.85
CA LYS A 126 -9.52 48.98 -26.14
C LYS A 126 -9.69 48.70 -24.66
N GLY A 127 -8.81 47.87 -24.12
CA GLY A 127 -8.76 47.59 -22.69
C GLY A 127 -7.40 47.08 -22.24
N SER A 128 -7.24 47.02 -20.92
CA SER A 128 -6.13 46.34 -20.29
C SER A 128 -6.52 45.64 -19.00
N LEU A 129 -5.94 44.45 -18.81
CA LEU A 129 -6.02 43.64 -17.59
C LEU A 129 -4.67 43.70 -16.88
N LYS A 130 -4.68 43.70 -15.54
CA LYS A 130 -3.52 43.33 -14.73
C LYS A 130 -3.74 41.95 -14.17
N LEU A 131 -2.82 41.04 -14.42
CA LEU A 131 -2.91 39.64 -14.02
C LEU A 131 -1.68 39.27 -13.19
N GLN A 132 -1.90 38.52 -12.11
CA GLN A 132 -0.84 37.88 -11.34
C GLN A 132 -0.68 36.45 -11.85
N LEU A 133 0.54 36.05 -12.20
CA LEU A 133 0.85 34.66 -12.55
C LEU A 133 1.71 34.01 -11.47
N ILE A 134 1.61 32.68 -11.39
CA ILE A 134 2.44 31.82 -10.55
C ILE A 134 3.40 31.01 -11.41
N ASN A 135 4.57 30.68 -10.87
CA ASN A 135 5.59 29.88 -11.54
C ASN A 135 5.27 28.38 -11.48
N GLN A 136 4.31 27.96 -12.30
CA GLN A 136 3.87 26.57 -12.39
C GLN A 136 4.46 25.81 -13.59
N ARG A 137 5.75 26.04 -13.91
CA ARG A 137 6.46 25.47 -15.08
C ARG A 137 5.94 25.98 -16.44
N SER A 138 6.70 25.69 -17.49
CA SER A 138 6.41 26.06 -18.89
C SER A 138 6.37 27.58 -19.17
N ASP A 139 5.81 27.98 -20.30
CA ASP A 139 5.59 29.36 -20.73
C ASP A 139 4.09 29.69 -20.84
N PHE A 140 3.76 30.95 -21.10
CA PHE A 140 2.40 31.50 -21.11
C PHE A 140 2.09 32.27 -22.40
N SER A 141 0.82 32.21 -22.83
CA SER A 141 0.24 33.08 -23.87
C SER A 141 -1.13 33.60 -23.47
N PHE A 142 -1.49 34.77 -23.98
CA PHE A 142 -2.77 35.44 -23.74
C PHE A 142 -3.52 35.57 -25.06
N VAL A 143 -4.82 35.28 -25.03
CA VAL A 143 -5.63 35.11 -26.25
C VAL A 143 -6.93 35.88 -26.09
N LEU A 144 -7.21 36.80 -27.02
CA LEU A 144 -8.49 37.50 -27.09
C LEU A 144 -9.48 36.65 -27.88
N PHE A 145 -10.63 36.37 -27.27
CA PHE A 145 -11.77 35.66 -27.86
C PHE A 145 -13.01 36.54 -27.95
N THR A 146 -13.92 36.18 -28.86
CA THR A 146 -15.25 36.80 -29.02
C THR A 146 -16.35 35.74 -29.18
N ASN A 147 -17.63 36.12 -28.96
CA ASN A 147 -18.83 35.26 -28.81
C ASN A 147 -18.83 34.42 -27.50
N GLY A 148 -18.24 34.95 -26.43
CA GLY A 148 -18.38 34.41 -25.08
C GLY A 148 -17.69 33.06 -24.85
N LEU A 149 -17.98 32.46 -23.69
CA LEU A 149 -17.42 31.17 -23.30
C LEU A 149 -18.08 30.00 -24.04
N LEU A 150 -19.30 30.17 -24.57
CA LEU A 150 -20.08 29.10 -25.21
C LEU A 150 -19.63 28.80 -26.65
N ASN A 151 -19.29 29.84 -27.44
CA ASN A 151 -18.92 29.69 -28.86
C ASN A 151 -17.63 30.48 -29.20
N PRO A 152 -16.55 30.34 -28.40
CA PRO A 152 -15.39 31.23 -28.48
C PRO A 152 -14.68 31.15 -29.83
N LYS A 153 -14.39 32.31 -30.42
CA LYS A 153 -13.57 32.46 -31.63
C LYS A 153 -12.32 33.25 -31.32
N VAL A 154 -11.15 32.81 -31.78
CA VAL A 154 -9.88 33.53 -31.58
C VAL A 154 -9.84 34.79 -32.44
N VAL A 155 -9.59 35.93 -31.81
CA VAL A 155 -9.43 37.25 -32.44
C VAL A 155 -7.96 37.64 -32.53
N ALA A 156 -7.19 37.45 -31.45
CA ALA A 156 -5.75 37.76 -31.41
C ALA A 156 -5.01 36.88 -30.38
N VAL A 157 -3.71 36.67 -30.58
CA VAL A 157 -2.81 35.93 -29.68
C VAL A 157 -1.58 36.79 -29.36
N SER A 158 -1.09 36.73 -28.12
CA SER A 158 -0.02 37.60 -27.63
C SER A 158 1.40 37.11 -27.97
N ASN A 159 2.38 37.95 -27.69
CA ASN A 159 3.74 37.48 -27.39
C ASN A 159 3.72 36.46 -26.24
N LYS A 160 4.70 35.55 -26.23
CA LYS A 160 4.96 34.66 -25.10
C LYS A 160 5.43 35.45 -23.86
N VAL A 161 5.18 34.88 -22.69
CA VAL A 161 5.71 35.31 -21.39
C VAL A 161 6.21 34.07 -20.64
N THR A 162 7.31 34.16 -19.88
CA THR A 162 7.81 33.03 -19.07
C THR A 162 8.52 33.51 -17.80
N PHE A 163 8.67 32.63 -16.81
CA PHE A 163 9.48 32.90 -15.62
C PHE A 163 10.97 32.72 -15.93
N THR A 164 11.82 33.44 -15.19
CA THR A 164 13.29 33.40 -15.37
C THR A 164 13.87 31.99 -15.17
N ASN A 165 13.23 31.17 -14.32
CA ASN A 165 13.43 29.72 -14.29
C ASN A 165 12.08 29.02 -14.07
N PRO A 166 11.44 28.47 -15.13
CA PRO A 166 10.17 27.75 -14.99
C PRO A 166 10.26 26.46 -14.17
N ASN A 167 11.45 25.85 -14.10
CA ASN A 167 11.65 24.55 -13.45
C ASN A 167 12.03 24.67 -11.97
N ALA A 168 12.08 25.89 -11.41
CA ALA A 168 12.48 26.16 -10.03
C ALA A 168 11.71 25.31 -8.98
N PRO A 169 12.32 25.00 -7.82
CA PRO A 169 11.61 24.40 -6.71
C PRO A 169 10.64 25.42 -6.07
N VAL A 170 9.35 25.05 -6.01
CA VAL A 170 8.25 25.94 -5.61
C VAL A 170 7.27 25.27 -4.64
N TYR A 171 6.57 26.11 -3.88
CA TYR A 171 5.40 25.78 -3.06
C TYR A 171 5.61 24.60 -2.10
N PRO A 172 6.59 24.66 -1.18
CA PRO A 172 6.77 23.62 -0.18
C PRO A 172 5.60 23.60 0.82
N ARG A 173 5.15 22.39 1.13
CA ARG A 173 4.15 22.08 2.15
C ARG A 173 4.73 21.07 3.14
N LEU A 174 4.57 21.38 4.42
CA LEU A 174 4.99 20.55 5.54
C LEU A 174 3.87 19.59 5.92
N ALA A 175 4.22 18.35 6.25
CA ALA A 175 3.31 17.40 6.88
C ALA A 175 4.09 16.54 7.90
N GLN A 176 3.43 16.15 8.99
CA GLN A 176 4.06 15.31 10.01
C GLN A 176 4.44 13.95 9.44
N GLY A 177 5.62 13.44 9.83
CA GLY A 177 6.14 12.15 9.41
C GLY A 177 5.48 10.95 10.08
N LYS A 178 6.04 9.76 9.88
CA LYS A 178 5.55 8.52 10.53
C LYS A 178 5.80 8.48 12.04
N VAL A 179 6.61 9.40 12.57
CA VAL A 179 6.95 9.54 13.99
C VAL A 179 6.96 11.02 14.41
N TRP A 180 6.75 11.30 15.69
CA TRP A 180 6.59 12.67 16.22
C TRP A 180 7.80 13.59 15.99
N ASN A 181 9.00 13.02 15.86
CA ASN A 181 10.27 13.71 15.60
C ASN A 181 10.67 13.71 14.11
N GLU A 182 9.73 13.40 13.19
CA GLU A 182 9.91 13.51 11.74
C GLU A 182 8.95 14.57 11.15
N MET A 183 9.48 15.45 10.32
CA MET A 183 8.72 16.37 9.47
C MET A 183 9.05 16.08 8.01
N THR A 184 8.05 16.09 7.15
CA THR A 184 8.27 16.02 5.70
C THR A 184 8.20 17.42 5.09
N VAL A 185 9.05 17.67 4.09
CA VAL A 185 8.96 18.83 3.21
C VAL A 185 8.64 18.30 1.82
N THR A 186 7.41 18.54 1.35
CA THR A 186 7.00 18.17 -0.02
C THR A 186 6.92 19.42 -0.90
N TRP A 187 7.57 19.44 -2.06
CA TRP A 187 7.59 20.57 -2.99
C TRP A 187 7.44 20.14 -4.45
N THR A 188 7.17 21.08 -5.35
CA THR A 188 7.04 20.82 -6.80
C THR A 188 8.21 21.45 -7.55
N SER A 189 8.66 20.87 -8.66
CA SER A 189 9.61 21.49 -9.59
C SER A 189 9.43 21.02 -11.03
N GLY A 190 10.21 21.58 -11.96
CA GLY A 190 10.30 21.07 -13.33
C GLY A 190 11.45 20.10 -13.58
N TYR A 191 12.29 19.79 -12.59
CA TYR A 191 13.46 18.92 -12.75
C TYR A 191 13.16 17.47 -12.38
N GLY A 192 13.32 16.56 -13.34
CA GLY A 192 13.28 15.12 -13.07
C GLY A 192 14.57 14.62 -12.45
N ILE A 193 14.55 13.42 -11.85
CA ILE A 193 15.76 12.74 -11.32
C ILE A 193 16.84 12.45 -12.37
N ASN A 194 16.48 12.54 -13.65
CA ASN A 194 17.40 12.44 -14.81
C ASN A 194 18.02 13.79 -15.20
N GLU A 195 17.64 14.89 -14.55
CA GLU A 195 18.15 16.25 -14.77
C GLU A 195 18.86 16.81 -13.52
N ALA A 196 18.30 16.56 -12.34
CA ALA A 196 18.85 17.01 -11.06
C ALA A 196 18.67 15.98 -9.94
N GLU A 197 19.59 15.99 -8.97
CA GLU A 197 19.45 15.34 -7.67
C GLU A 197 18.67 16.28 -6.72
N PRO A 198 17.45 15.91 -6.26
CA PRO A 198 16.62 16.74 -5.39
C PRO A 198 16.86 16.43 -3.91
N PHE A 199 17.02 17.49 -3.10
CA PHE A 199 17.30 17.38 -1.67
C PHE A 199 16.81 18.60 -0.89
N VAL A 200 16.82 18.52 0.44
CA VAL A 200 16.54 19.63 1.36
C VAL A 200 17.79 19.94 2.17
N GLU A 201 18.29 21.17 2.10
CA GLU A 201 19.25 21.70 3.08
C GLU A 201 18.47 22.18 4.29
N TRP A 202 18.79 21.71 5.50
CA TRP A 202 18.07 22.12 6.70
C TRP A 202 18.90 22.00 7.97
N GLY A 203 18.45 22.63 9.05
CA GLY A 203 19.11 22.54 10.36
C GLY A 203 18.46 23.44 11.41
N PRO A 204 18.86 23.33 12.69
CA PRO A 204 18.42 24.23 13.75
C PRO A 204 18.72 25.68 13.40
N LYS A 205 17.81 26.61 13.73
CA LYS A 205 17.93 28.01 13.32
C LYS A 205 19.16 28.68 13.93
N GLY A 206 20.19 28.90 13.12
CA GLY A 206 21.48 29.46 13.53
C GLY A 206 22.51 28.43 13.98
N GLY A 207 22.24 27.13 13.82
CA GLY A 207 23.20 26.05 14.00
C GLY A 207 23.66 25.45 12.66
N ASP A 208 24.30 24.28 12.73
CA ASP A 208 24.81 23.55 11.57
C ASP A 208 23.68 23.07 10.63
N ARG A 209 24.03 22.93 9.35
CA ARG A 209 23.12 22.46 8.29
C ARG A 209 23.50 21.06 7.83
N THR A 210 22.48 20.28 7.47
CA THR A 210 22.59 18.93 6.91
C THR A 210 21.73 18.81 5.65
N TYR A 211 21.88 17.72 4.92
CA TYR A 211 21.14 17.44 3.69
C TYR A 211 20.28 16.19 3.84
N SER A 212 18.96 16.32 3.64
CA SER A 212 18.06 15.18 3.47
C SER A 212 17.78 14.95 1.99
N PRO A 213 17.99 13.74 1.43
CA PRO A 213 17.57 13.43 0.07
C PRO A 213 16.04 13.41 -0.03
N ALA A 214 15.50 13.62 -1.23
CA ALA A 214 14.06 13.57 -1.47
C ALA A 214 13.66 12.43 -2.42
N GLY A 215 12.63 11.68 -2.03
CA GLY A 215 11.91 10.79 -2.95
C GLY A 215 11.16 11.63 -3.98
N THR A 216 11.12 11.20 -5.23
CA THR A 216 10.46 11.96 -6.32
C THR A 216 9.35 11.13 -6.96
N LEU A 217 8.19 11.76 -7.15
CA LEU A 217 6.99 11.21 -7.76
C LEU A 217 6.51 12.12 -8.90
N THR A 218 5.81 11.52 -9.86
CA THR A 218 5.07 12.22 -10.92
C THR A 218 4.02 11.27 -11.48
N PHE A 219 3.06 11.79 -12.23
CA PHE A 219 1.98 11.03 -12.88
C PHE A 219 1.74 11.57 -14.29
N GLY A 220 1.36 10.69 -15.22
CA GLY A 220 1.07 11.07 -16.60
C GLY A 220 -0.43 11.13 -16.88
N ARG A 221 -0.81 11.70 -18.04
CA ARG A 221 -2.20 11.75 -18.52
C ARG A 221 -2.92 10.38 -18.46
N GLY A 222 -2.17 9.30 -18.70
CA GLY A 222 -2.67 7.92 -18.66
C GLY A 222 -3.13 7.44 -17.28
N SER A 223 -2.70 8.09 -16.19
CA SER A 223 -3.08 7.78 -14.81
C SER A 223 -4.47 8.30 -14.42
N MET A 224 -5.01 9.28 -15.15
CA MET A 224 -6.32 9.90 -14.85
C MET A 224 -7.47 8.98 -15.30
N CYS A 225 -8.47 8.73 -14.45
CA CYS A 225 -9.56 7.80 -14.74
C CYS A 225 -10.61 8.32 -15.74
N GLY A 226 -10.71 9.62 -15.99
CA GLY A 226 -11.76 10.18 -16.86
C GLY A 226 -11.58 11.65 -17.24
N ALA A 227 -12.53 12.20 -18.00
CA ALA A 227 -12.54 13.59 -18.42
C ALA A 227 -13.21 14.51 -17.36
N PRO A 228 -12.77 15.76 -17.17
CA PRO A 228 -11.73 16.48 -17.95
C PRO A 228 -10.28 16.10 -17.62
N ALA A 229 -9.98 15.43 -16.51
CA ALA A 229 -8.62 15.14 -16.03
C ALA A 229 -7.71 14.48 -17.10
N ARG A 230 -8.25 13.46 -17.78
CA ARG A 230 -7.58 12.69 -18.85
C ARG A 230 -7.56 13.42 -20.20
N THR A 231 -8.43 14.41 -20.42
CA THR A 231 -8.68 15.05 -21.73
C THR A 231 -8.38 16.56 -21.71
N VAL A 232 -9.39 17.43 -21.70
CA VAL A 232 -9.20 18.89 -21.92
C VAL A 232 -8.53 19.64 -20.77
N GLY A 233 -8.69 19.14 -19.53
CA GLY A 233 -8.15 19.75 -18.32
C GLY A 233 -6.76 19.26 -17.92
N TRP A 234 -6.21 18.28 -18.63
CA TRP A 234 -4.85 17.78 -18.39
C TRP A 234 -3.80 18.89 -18.54
N ARG A 235 -2.99 19.05 -17.50
CA ARG A 235 -1.74 19.81 -17.52
C ARG A 235 -0.65 18.99 -16.84
N ASP A 236 0.57 19.12 -17.32
CA ASP A 236 1.72 18.39 -16.77
C ASP A 236 2.05 18.87 -15.33
N PRO A 237 2.14 17.97 -14.34
CA PRO A 237 2.40 18.31 -12.94
C PRO A 237 3.88 18.62 -12.66
N GLY A 238 4.79 18.35 -13.60
CA GLY A 238 6.23 18.30 -13.35
C GLY A 238 6.58 17.16 -12.40
N TYR A 239 7.40 17.46 -11.41
CA TYR A 239 7.88 16.49 -10.43
C TYR A 239 7.58 16.98 -9.02
N ILE A 240 7.09 16.08 -8.17
CA ILE A 240 6.83 16.32 -6.75
C ILE A 240 7.91 15.58 -5.96
N HIS A 241 8.56 16.27 -5.03
CA HIS A 241 9.67 15.75 -4.23
C HIS A 241 9.33 15.84 -2.75
N THR A 242 9.57 14.76 -1.99
CA THR A 242 9.37 14.71 -0.54
C THR A 242 10.68 14.38 0.17
N GLY A 243 11.22 15.34 0.91
CA GLY A 243 12.36 15.18 1.81
C GLY A 243 11.92 14.92 3.26
N PHE A 244 12.66 14.08 3.98
CA PHE A 244 12.36 13.68 5.36
C PHE A 244 13.37 14.28 6.35
N LEU A 245 12.88 15.08 7.29
CA LEU A 245 13.67 15.79 8.31
C LEU A 245 13.45 15.09 9.64
N ARG A 246 14.47 14.34 10.11
CA ARG A 246 14.39 13.39 11.24
C ARG A 246 15.17 13.85 12.46
N GLU A 247 14.96 13.18 13.60
CA GLU A 247 15.61 13.53 14.87
C GLU A 247 15.35 14.99 15.30
N LEU A 248 14.13 15.47 15.06
CA LEU A 248 13.70 16.81 15.42
C LEU A 248 13.59 16.96 16.94
N TRP A 249 14.24 18.00 17.47
CA TRP A 249 14.16 18.36 18.89
C TRP A 249 12.84 19.09 19.13
N PRO A 250 11.99 18.65 20.07
CA PRO A 250 10.63 19.16 20.19
C PRO A 250 10.62 20.66 20.49
N ASN A 251 9.70 21.40 19.84
CA ASN A 251 9.57 22.86 19.89
C ASN A 251 10.75 23.68 19.32
N ALA A 252 11.85 23.07 18.89
CA ALA A 252 12.99 23.82 18.35
C ALA A 252 12.64 24.48 17.00
N MET A 253 13.23 25.63 16.73
CA MET A 253 13.10 26.32 15.44
C MET A 253 14.11 25.75 14.45
N TYR A 254 13.63 25.39 13.27
CA TYR A 254 14.43 24.90 12.14
C TYR A 254 14.31 25.83 10.94
N THR A 255 15.35 25.87 10.12
CA THR A 255 15.40 26.55 8.81
C THR A 255 15.66 25.55 7.71
N TYR A 256 15.07 25.71 6.53
CA TYR A 256 15.29 24.83 5.38
C TYR A 256 15.27 25.54 4.02
N LYS A 257 15.89 24.92 3.02
CA LYS A 257 15.83 25.28 1.59
C LYS A 257 15.64 24.03 0.74
N LEU A 258 14.94 24.21 -0.36
CA LEU A 258 14.79 23.22 -1.42
C LEU A 258 16.00 23.33 -2.35
N GLY A 259 16.67 22.22 -2.61
CA GLY A 259 17.87 22.14 -3.44
C GLY A 259 17.70 21.17 -4.60
N HIS A 260 18.20 21.57 -5.77
CA HIS A 260 18.34 20.73 -6.95
C HIS A 260 19.76 20.86 -7.49
N ARG A 261 20.53 19.77 -7.43
CA ARG A 261 21.88 19.70 -7.98
C ARG A 261 21.80 19.12 -9.39
N LEU A 262 21.95 19.98 -10.40
CA LEU A 262 22.00 19.58 -11.80
C LEU A 262 23.25 18.73 -12.09
N PHE A 263 23.17 17.79 -13.03
CA PHE A 263 24.32 16.93 -13.39
C PHE A 263 25.55 17.67 -13.94
N ASN A 264 25.41 18.95 -14.31
CA ASN A 264 26.55 19.83 -14.64
C ASN A 264 27.25 20.46 -13.41
N GLY A 265 26.83 20.11 -12.19
CA GLY A 265 27.36 20.63 -10.91
C GLY A 265 26.71 21.94 -10.42
N THR A 266 25.80 22.55 -11.20
CA THR A 266 25.08 23.76 -10.79
C THR A 266 24.00 23.43 -9.75
N TYR A 267 23.93 24.20 -8.68
CA TYR A 267 22.87 24.11 -7.68
C TYR A 267 21.79 25.17 -7.92
N ILE A 268 20.53 24.73 -8.02
CA ILE A 268 19.34 25.58 -8.02
C ILE A 268 18.73 25.51 -6.62
N TRP A 269 18.39 26.68 -6.06
CA TRP A 269 17.91 26.83 -4.68
C TRP A 269 16.59 27.59 -4.62
N SER A 270 15.75 27.26 -3.64
CA SER A 270 14.64 28.12 -3.22
C SER A 270 15.11 29.27 -2.30
N SER A 271 14.18 30.15 -1.95
CA SER A 271 14.25 30.94 -0.71
C SER A 271 14.44 30.05 0.53
N GLU A 272 14.90 30.66 1.63
CA GLU A 272 14.95 30.00 2.94
C GLU A 272 13.61 30.10 3.66
N TYR A 273 13.12 28.97 4.13
CA TYR A 273 11.89 28.81 4.91
C TYR A 273 12.23 28.40 6.35
N GLN A 274 11.26 28.45 7.26
CA GLN A 274 11.45 28.07 8.67
C GLN A 274 10.21 27.42 9.25
N PHE A 275 10.37 26.49 10.19
CA PHE A 275 9.28 25.87 10.94
C PHE A 275 9.67 25.65 12.40
N LYS A 276 8.66 25.38 13.24
CA LYS A 276 8.83 24.93 14.63
C LYS A 276 8.57 23.42 14.67
N ALA A 277 9.50 22.64 15.21
CA ALA A 277 9.29 21.21 15.40
C ALA A 277 8.13 20.95 16.38
N SER A 278 7.38 19.86 16.16
CA SER A 278 6.20 19.54 16.96
C SER A 278 6.56 19.29 18.44
N PRO A 279 5.63 19.56 19.39
CA PRO A 279 5.73 19.07 20.77
C PRO A 279 5.88 17.56 20.82
N TYR A 280 6.55 17.06 21.85
CA TYR A 280 6.54 15.63 22.18
C TYR A 280 5.11 15.16 22.52
N PRO A 281 4.67 13.93 22.16
CA PRO A 281 3.34 13.42 22.50
C PRO A 281 3.06 13.43 24.02
N GLY A 282 2.07 14.21 24.42
CA GLY A 282 1.75 14.52 25.82
C GLY A 282 2.64 15.54 26.53
N GLN A 283 3.32 16.40 25.77
CA GLN A 283 3.95 17.60 26.34
C GLN A 283 2.87 18.58 26.84
N ASP A 284 3.01 19.04 28.08
CA ASP A 284 2.16 20.08 28.65
C ASP A 284 2.60 21.46 28.14
N SER A 285 1.90 21.99 27.15
CA SER A 285 2.14 23.33 26.59
C SER A 285 0.92 23.84 25.84
N LEU A 286 0.78 25.16 25.71
CA LEU A 286 -0.21 25.76 24.80
C LEU A 286 -0.04 25.18 23.38
N GLN A 287 -1.13 24.69 22.79
CA GLN A 287 -1.14 24.02 21.48
C GLN A 287 -2.39 24.47 20.70
N GLN A 288 -2.20 25.01 19.48
CA GLN A 288 -3.25 25.71 18.73
C GLN A 288 -3.50 25.11 17.35
N VAL A 289 -4.57 24.32 17.22
CA VAL A 289 -4.90 23.52 16.04
C VAL A 289 -5.99 24.22 15.22
N ILE A 290 -5.88 24.22 13.89
CA ILE A 290 -6.94 24.67 12.97
C ILE A 290 -7.56 23.47 12.25
N ILE A 291 -8.89 23.47 12.07
CA ILE A 291 -9.62 22.41 11.36
C ILE A 291 -10.70 23.03 10.49
N PHE A 292 -10.80 22.62 9.22
CA PHE A 292 -11.88 22.95 8.29
C PHE A 292 -11.85 22.02 7.08
N GLY A 293 -12.97 21.82 6.37
CA GLY A 293 -12.97 21.22 5.03
C GLY A 293 -13.23 22.28 3.95
N ASP A 294 -13.23 21.90 2.67
CA ASP A 294 -14.01 22.58 1.62
C ASP A 294 -13.55 24.02 1.31
N MET A 295 -12.26 24.31 1.48
CA MET A 295 -11.74 25.67 1.27
C MET A 295 -11.63 26.03 -0.21
N GLY A 296 -11.26 25.08 -1.07
CA GLY A 296 -10.99 25.36 -2.48
C GLY A 296 -9.98 26.49 -2.70
N LYS A 297 -10.15 27.23 -3.80
CA LYS A 297 -9.30 28.36 -4.22
C LYS A 297 -10.14 29.50 -4.81
N ASP A 298 -9.56 30.68 -4.98
CA ASP A 298 -10.08 31.75 -5.87
C ASP A 298 -8.93 32.64 -6.33
N GLU A 299 -9.09 33.35 -7.44
CA GLU A 299 -8.03 34.14 -8.06
C GLU A 299 -7.84 35.51 -7.39
N ALA A 300 -6.63 35.77 -6.88
CA ALA A 300 -6.31 36.99 -6.13
C ALA A 300 -6.32 38.27 -6.98
N ASP A 301 -6.22 38.15 -8.31
CA ASP A 301 -6.43 39.25 -9.27
C ASP A 301 -7.88 39.39 -9.76
N GLY A 302 -8.79 38.55 -9.27
CA GLY A 302 -10.21 38.57 -9.59
C GLY A 302 -10.58 37.92 -10.93
N SER A 303 -9.64 37.19 -11.57
CA SER A 303 -9.92 36.36 -12.76
C SER A 303 -11.02 35.31 -12.51
N ASN A 304 -11.65 34.86 -13.59
CA ASN A 304 -12.53 33.70 -13.59
C ASN A 304 -11.76 32.46 -14.08
N GLU A 305 -12.29 31.27 -13.80
CA GLU A 305 -11.65 30.00 -14.18
C GLU A 305 -12.65 28.83 -14.02
N TYR A 306 -12.23 27.62 -14.37
CA TYR A 306 -13.01 26.41 -14.07
C TYR A 306 -13.20 26.23 -12.56
N ASN A 307 -14.34 25.67 -12.18
CA ASN A 307 -14.74 25.40 -10.79
C ASN A 307 -14.69 26.63 -9.87
N ASN A 308 -14.77 27.87 -10.37
CA ASN A 308 -14.74 29.06 -9.51
C ASN A 308 -16.08 29.28 -8.77
N PHE A 309 -16.27 28.52 -7.69
CA PHE A 309 -17.41 28.61 -6.77
C PHE A 309 -17.02 28.68 -5.29
N GLN A 310 -15.74 28.88 -4.95
CA GLN A 310 -15.26 28.91 -3.55
C GLN A 310 -14.91 30.33 -3.04
N ARG A 311 -15.88 31.25 -3.08
CA ARG A 311 -15.69 32.68 -2.77
C ARG A 311 -15.20 32.99 -1.34
N GLY A 312 -15.33 32.05 -0.40
CA GLY A 312 -14.74 32.20 0.94
C GLY A 312 -13.23 31.92 1.00
N SER A 313 -12.65 31.23 0.02
CA SER A 313 -11.31 30.64 0.07
C SER A 313 -10.19 31.64 0.42
N LEU A 314 -10.13 32.76 -0.32
CA LEU A 314 -9.15 33.82 -0.11
C LEU A 314 -9.35 34.55 1.22
N ASN A 315 -10.57 34.58 1.77
CA ASN A 315 -10.83 35.14 3.09
C ASN A 315 -10.31 34.21 4.18
N THR A 316 -10.59 32.91 4.12
CA THR A 316 -10.06 31.90 5.06
C THR A 316 -8.54 31.89 5.05
N THR A 317 -7.94 31.76 3.86
CA THR A 317 -6.48 31.81 3.67
C THR A 317 -5.88 33.07 4.31
N ARG A 318 -6.49 34.24 4.10
CA ARG A 318 -6.01 35.51 4.69
C ARG A 318 -6.10 35.53 6.22
N GLN A 319 -7.18 35.02 6.82
CA GLN A 319 -7.29 34.95 8.29
C GLN A 319 -6.26 33.99 8.91
N LEU A 320 -5.98 32.86 8.26
CA LEU A 320 -4.98 31.91 8.72
C LEU A 320 -3.57 32.49 8.63
N ILE A 321 -3.23 33.21 7.55
CA ILE A 321 -1.97 33.95 7.44
C ILE A 321 -1.85 35.05 8.52
N GLN A 322 -2.94 35.75 8.84
CA GLN A 322 -2.95 36.80 9.87
C GLN A 322 -2.80 36.26 11.31
N ASP A 323 -3.40 35.10 11.62
CA ASP A 323 -3.30 34.46 12.95
C ASP A 323 -2.17 33.40 13.03
N LEU A 324 -1.34 33.25 11.99
CA LEU A 324 -0.35 32.15 11.83
C LEU A 324 0.62 32.00 13.02
N LYS A 325 0.98 33.11 13.68
CA LYS A 325 1.82 33.08 14.90
C LYS A 325 1.13 32.46 16.14
N LYS A 326 -0.15 32.12 16.01
CA LYS A 326 -1.01 31.46 17.00
C LYS A 326 -1.67 30.20 16.40
N ILE A 327 -1.04 29.61 15.38
CA ILE A 327 -1.44 28.38 14.72
C ILE A 327 -0.20 27.49 14.74
N ASP A 328 -0.33 26.30 15.29
CA ASP A 328 0.76 25.31 15.42
C ASP A 328 0.67 24.23 14.32
N ILE A 329 -0.55 23.92 13.85
CA ILE A 329 -0.86 22.89 12.85
C ILE A 329 -2.25 23.13 12.23
N VAL A 330 -2.44 22.75 10.97
CA VAL A 330 -3.69 22.86 10.20
C VAL A 330 -4.14 21.49 9.70
N PHE A 331 -5.45 21.21 9.77
CA PHE A 331 -6.11 20.08 9.13
C PHE A 331 -7.16 20.56 8.12
N HIS A 332 -6.95 20.25 6.84
CA HIS A 332 -7.90 20.47 5.75
C HIS A 332 -8.60 19.14 5.42
N ILE A 333 -9.81 18.95 5.93
CA ILE A 333 -10.51 17.66 5.93
C ILE A 333 -11.33 17.41 4.65
N GLY A 334 -10.61 17.27 3.53
CA GLY A 334 -11.15 16.97 2.20
C GLY A 334 -11.73 18.19 1.47
N ASP A 335 -12.00 18.00 0.18
CA ASP A 335 -12.43 19.01 -0.79
C ASP A 335 -11.45 20.19 -0.84
N ILE A 336 -10.24 19.85 -1.27
CA ILE A 336 -9.01 20.62 -1.11
C ILE A 336 -9.01 21.83 -2.05
N CYS A 337 -9.16 21.59 -3.36
CA CYS A 337 -8.99 22.63 -4.39
C CYS A 337 -10.11 22.70 -5.43
N TYR A 338 -11.02 21.72 -5.46
CA TYR A 338 -12.06 21.55 -6.50
C TYR A 338 -11.52 21.64 -7.94
N ALA A 339 -10.29 21.18 -8.19
CA ALA A 339 -9.73 21.15 -9.54
C ALA A 339 -10.59 20.31 -10.49
N ASN A 340 -11.18 19.21 -10.01
CA ASN A 340 -12.17 18.39 -10.72
C ASN A 340 -11.72 18.05 -12.16
N GLY A 341 -10.45 17.72 -12.33
CA GLY A 341 -9.80 17.39 -13.60
C GLY A 341 -9.23 18.57 -14.39
N TYR A 342 -9.32 19.81 -13.89
CA TYR A 342 -8.62 20.97 -14.45
C TYR A 342 -7.29 21.17 -13.71
N ILE A 343 -6.32 20.32 -14.08
CA ILE A 343 -5.12 19.98 -13.31
C ILE A 343 -4.22 21.17 -12.94
N SER A 344 -4.26 22.27 -13.71
CA SER A 344 -3.51 23.51 -13.42
C SER A 344 -3.82 24.12 -12.04
N GLN A 345 -4.98 23.78 -11.47
CA GLN A 345 -5.52 24.36 -10.25
C GLN A 345 -4.89 23.76 -8.97
N TRP A 346 -4.19 22.62 -9.07
CA TRP A 346 -3.39 22.08 -7.96
C TRP A 346 -2.12 22.88 -7.68
N ASP A 347 -1.41 23.35 -8.73
CA ASP A 347 -0.30 24.29 -8.55
C ASP A 347 -0.79 25.58 -7.88
N GLN A 348 -1.90 26.13 -8.38
CA GLN A 348 -2.58 27.33 -7.87
C GLN A 348 -2.93 27.19 -6.37
N PHE A 349 -3.52 26.06 -5.98
CA PHE A 349 -3.83 25.80 -4.57
C PHE A 349 -2.56 25.67 -3.71
N THR A 350 -1.53 24.93 -4.15
CA THR A 350 -0.28 24.84 -3.38
C THR A 350 0.43 26.19 -3.23
N ALA A 351 0.35 27.08 -4.23
CA ALA A 351 0.82 28.45 -4.15
C ALA A 351 -0.03 29.31 -3.20
N GLN A 352 -1.36 29.14 -3.19
CA GLN A 352 -2.26 29.85 -2.30
C GLN A 352 -2.00 29.52 -0.82
N ILE A 353 -1.69 28.25 -0.51
CA ILE A 353 -1.41 27.82 0.87
C ILE A 353 0.07 27.90 1.29
N GLU A 354 1.02 28.14 0.36
CA GLU A 354 2.46 28.22 0.66
C GLU A 354 2.78 29.08 1.90
N PRO A 355 2.21 30.28 2.11
CA PRO A 355 2.52 31.11 3.28
C PRO A 355 2.12 30.50 4.63
N ILE A 356 1.27 29.46 4.63
CA ILE A 356 0.87 28.69 5.81
C ILE A 356 1.68 27.39 5.83
N ALA A 357 1.54 26.58 4.77
CA ALA A 357 2.02 25.21 4.71
C ALA A 357 3.56 25.09 4.67
N SER A 358 4.29 26.13 4.28
CA SER A 358 5.76 26.15 4.40
C SER A 358 6.28 26.42 5.82
N THR A 359 5.40 26.74 6.77
CA THR A 359 5.77 27.20 8.13
C THR A 359 5.18 26.33 9.23
N VAL A 360 3.96 25.79 9.03
CA VAL A 360 3.29 24.83 9.92
C VAL A 360 2.82 23.61 9.14
N PRO A 361 2.65 22.43 9.77
CA PRO A 361 2.13 21.25 9.07
C PRO A 361 0.72 21.50 8.56
N TYR A 362 0.49 21.19 7.29
CA TYR A 362 -0.79 21.30 6.60
C TYR A 362 -1.27 19.89 6.26
N MET A 363 -1.89 19.26 7.25
CA MET A 363 -2.40 17.90 7.16
C MET A 363 -3.70 17.90 6.36
N ILE A 364 -3.93 16.89 5.52
CA ILE A 364 -5.11 16.79 4.65
C ILE A 364 -5.92 15.52 4.91
N ALA A 365 -7.18 15.49 4.51
CA ALA A 365 -7.93 14.26 4.23
C ALA A 365 -8.36 14.26 2.74
N SER A 366 -8.81 13.12 2.22
CA SER A 366 -9.48 13.08 0.92
C SER A 366 -10.97 13.38 1.07
N GLY A 367 -11.53 14.17 0.16
CA GLY A 367 -12.97 14.32 -0.05
C GLY A 367 -13.44 13.74 -1.39
N ASN A 368 -14.73 13.91 -1.69
CA ASN A 368 -15.31 13.39 -2.93
C ASN A 368 -14.77 14.13 -4.17
N HIS A 369 -14.44 15.41 -4.05
CA HIS A 369 -13.80 16.17 -5.14
C HIS A 369 -12.33 15.81 -5.38
N GLU A 370 -11.70 15.02 -4.51
CA GLU A 370 -10.41 14.37 -4.81
C GLU A 370 -10.59 12.96 -5.40
N ARG A 371 -11.48 12.14 -4.83
CA ARG A 371 -11.44 10.68 -5.01
C ARG A 371 -12.56 10.06 -5.84
N ASP A 372 -13.75 10.66 -5.91
CA ASP A 372 -14.92 9.97 -6.50
C ASP A 372 -14.85 9.88 -8.02
N TRP A 373 -14.87 8.65 -8.54
CA TRP A 373 -15.07 8.37 -9.96
C TRP A 373 -15.69 6.97 -10.18
N PRO A 374 -16.67 6.79 -11.08
CA PRO A 374 -17.36 5.51 -11.24
C PRO A 374 -16.41 4.37 -11.63
N GLY A 375 -16.56 3.21 -10.98
CA GLY A 375 -15.78 2.01 -11.30
C GLY A 375 -14.34 2.00 -10.80
N THR A 376 -13.92 2.96 -9.96
CA THR A 376 -12.53 3.08 -9.46
C THR A 376 -12.30 2.52 -8.06
N GLY A 377 -13.29 1.84 -7.47
CA GLY A 377 -13.22 1.32 -6.10
C GLY A 377 -13.45 2.36 -5.00
N SER A 378 -13.81 3.61 -5.33
CA SER A 378 -14.44 4.51 -4.37
C SER A 378 -15.79 3.94 -3.91
N PHE A 379 -16.14 4.18 -2.65
CA PHE A 379 -17.41 3.75 -2.06
C PHE A 379 -18.59 4.53 -2.65
N TYR A 380 -18.39 5.80 -2.95
CA TYR A 380 -19.31 6.63 -3.71
C TYR A 380 -19.01 6.53 -5.21
N GLY A 381 -20.08 6.45 -6.00
CA GLY A 381 -20.03 6.31 -7.46
C GLY A 381 -20.13 7.63 -8.21
N ASN A 382 -19.83 8.76 -7.55
CA ASN A 382 -20.00 10.09 -8.14
C ASN A 382 -18.91 10.38 -9.19
N MET A 383 -19.06 11.49 -9.90
CA MET A 383 -18.06 12.01 -10.86
C MET A 383 -17.34 13.25 -10.29
N ASP A 384 -17.19 13.35 -8.98
CA ASP A 384 -16.90 14.64 -8.33
C ASP A 384 -15.44 15.07 -8.53
N SER A 385 -14.52 14.11 -8.54
CA SER A 385 -13.11 14.32 -8.90
C SER A 385 -12.86 14.69 -10.38
N GLY A 386 -13.87 14.68 -11.25
CA GLY A 386 -13.69 14.96 -12.69
C GLY A 386 -12.67 14.05 -13.40
N GLY A 387 -12.45 12.85 -12.85
CA GLY A 387 -11.54 11.85 -13.38
C GLY A 387 -10.15 11.86 -12.74
N GLU A 388 -9.89 12.66 -11.70
CA GLU A 388 -8.64 12.62 -10.94
C GLU A 388 -8.51 11.37 -10.05
N CYS A 389 -9.64 10.83 -9.57
CA CYS A 389 -9.75 9.53 -8.88
C CYS A 389 -8.71 9.26 -7.77
N GLY A 390 -8.34 10.29 -7.00
CA GLY A 390 -7.38 10.22 -5.89
C GLY A 390 -5.93 10.51 -6.28
N VAL A 391 -5.57 10.41 -7.56
CA VAL A 391 -4.16 10.43 -7.99
C VAL A 391 -3.44 11.73 -7.62
N LEU A 392 -4.12 12.88 -7.62
CA LEU A 392 -3.49 14.16 -7.31
C LEU A 392 -3.38 14.43 -5.81
N VAL A 393 -4.40 14.13 -5.01
CA VAL A 393 -4.29 14.26 -3.54
C VAL A 393 -3.18 13.36 -2.99
N GLU A 394 -3.08 12.13 -3.51
CA GLU A 394 -2.10 11.13 -3.08
C GLU A 394 -0.65 11.45 -3.51
N ASN A 395 -0.42 12.39 -4.43
CA ASN A 395 0.92 12.71 -4.93
C ASN A 395 1.33 14.18 -4.77
N MET A 396 0.39 15.13 -4.68
CA MET A 396 0.69 16.53 -4.40
C MET A 396 0.97 16.79 -2.92
N PHE A 397 0.39 15.99 -2.02
CA PHE A 397 0.54 16.09 -0.57
C PHE A 397 1.10 14.79 0.02
N TYR A 398 1.74 14.90 1.18
CA TYR A 398 2.17 13.75 1.98
C TYR A 398 1.32 13.63 3.24
N VAL A 399 0.95 12.40 3.59
CA VAL A 399 0.33 12.03 4.87
C VAL A 399 0.96 10.73 5.40
N PRO A 400 1.12 10.55 6.72
CA PRO A 400 1.87 9.44 7.30
C PRO A 400 1.07 8.12 7.31
N THR A 401 0.91 7.52 6.13
CA THR A 401 0.20 6.24 5.94
C THR A 401 0.79 5.44 4.79
N GLU A 402 0.49 4.15 4.76
CA GLU A 402 1.02 3.17 3.82
C GLU A 402 0.06 2.98 2.64
N ASN A 403 -1.25 3.10 2.89
CA ASN A 403 -2.33 3.02 1.90
C ASN A 403 -2.87 4.42 1.48
N ARG A 404 -2.06 5.48 1.64
CA ARG A 404 -2.23 6.91 1.27
C ARG A 404 -3.51 7.67 1.69
N ALA A 405 -4.58 7.00 2.09
CA ALA A 405 -5.89 7.60 2.32
C ALA A 405 -6.23 7.93 3.79
N LYS A 406 -5.87 7.05 4.72
CA LYS A 406 -6.31 7.04 6.12
C LYS A 406 -5.12 6.89 7.07
N TYR A 407 -5.05 7.71 8.12
CA TYR A 407 -3.85 7.86 8.96
C TYR A 407 -4.12 8.42 10.35
N SER A 408 -3.12 8.28 11.23
CA SER A 408 -3.10 8.83 12.59
C SER A 408 -1.96 9.83 12.73
N THR A 409 -2.14 10.92 13.48
CA THR A 409 -1.04 11.82 13.83
C THR A 409 -1.22 12.46 15.21
N ASP A 410 -0.13 12.99 15.75
CA ASP A 410 -0.01 13.45 17.14
C ASP A 410 0.54 14.88 17.20
N TYR A 411 -0.10 15.76 17.95
CA TYR A 411 0.41 17.11 18.24
C TYR A 411 0.29 17.42 19.73
N GLY A 412 1.35 17.12 20.49
CA GLY A 412 1.35 17.30 21.94
C GLY A 412 0.25 16.48 22.62
N MET A 413 -0.68 17.15 23.31
CA MET A 413 -1.82 16.55 24.01
C MET A 413 -2.94 16.05 23.06
N PHE A 414 -2.87 16.34 21.77
CA PHE A 414 -3.84 15.90 20.78
C PHE A 414 -3.41 14.61 20.07
N ARG A 415 -4.37 13.67 19.92
CA ARG A 415 -4.34 12.56 18.95
C ARG A 415 -5.42 12.81 17.91
N PHE A 416 -5.06 12.68 16.63
CA PHE A 416 -5.97 12.74 15.50
C PHE A 416 -6.07 11.38 14.82
N CYS A 417 -7.30 10.96 14.52
CA CYS A 417 -7.59 9.80 13.68
C CYS A 417 -8.35 10.28 12.43
N ILE A 418 -7.72 10.17 11.26
CA ILE A 418 -8.22 10.68 9.98
C ILE A 418 -8.73 9.52 9.13
N ALA A 419 -10.01 9.58 8.74
CA ALA A 419 -10.67 8.66 7.84
C ALA A 419 -10.84 9.23 6.43
N ASP A 420 -10.83 8.35 5.43
CA ASP A 420 -11.21 8.64 4.04
C ASP A 420 -12.69 8.24 3.87
N THR A 421 -13.58 9.21 3.66
CA THR A 421 -15.02 8.92 3.50
C THR A 421 -15.37 8.37 2.13
N GLU A 422 -14.43 8.37 1.19
CA GLU A 422 -14.63 7.81 -0.15
C GLU A 422 -14.21 6.33 -0.20
N GLN A 423 -13.91 5.74 0.95
CA GLN A 423 -13.74 4.30 1.22
C GLN A 423 -14.72 3.80 2.28
N ASP A 424 -15.14 2.55 2.20
CA ASP A 424 -16.09 1.95 3.16
C ASP A 424 -15.51 1.96 4.60
N TRP A 425 -16.20 2.65 5.52
CA TRP A 425 -15.85 2.79 6.94
C TRP A 425 -16.60 1.83 7.87
N ARG A 426 -17.49 0.98 7.34
CA ARG A 426 -18.45 0.20 8.15
C ARG A 426 -17.78 -0.94 8.91
N GLU A 427 -18.45 -1.44 9.96
CA GLU A 427 -17.93 -2.48 10.84
C GLU A 427 -17.46 -3.72 10.06
N GLY A 428 -16.20 -4.12 10.27
CA GLY A 428 -15.56 -5.24 9.57
C GLY A 428 -14.60 -4.85 8.44
N THR A 429 -14.67 -3.63 7.90
CA THR A 429 -13.75 -3.11 6.86
C THR A 429 -12.30 -2.95 7.36
N GLU A 430 -11.35 -2.71 6.44
CA GLU A 430 -9.98 -2.28 6.78
C GLU A 430 -10.01 -0.96 7.56
N GLN A 431 -10.76 0.03 7.06
CA GLN A 431 -10.83 1.36 7.65
C GLN A 431 -11.41 1.34 9.07
N TYR A 432 -12.46 0.56 9.33
CA TYR A 432 -13.00 0.43 10.69
C TYR A 432 -11.97 -0.12 11.69
N ARG A 433 -11.15 -1.10 11.28
CA ARG A 433 -10.07 -1.67 12.10
C ARG A 433 -8.95 -0.65 12.33
N PHE A 434 -8.58 0.10 11.29
CA PHE A 434 -7.61 1.20 11.42
C PHE A 434 -8.11 2.26 12.42
N ILE A 435 -9.38 2.69 12.32
CA ILE A 435 -10.00 3.66 13.23
C ILE A 435 -10.01 3.10 14.66
N GLU A 436 -10.43 1.85 14.87
CA GLU A 436 -10.38 1.21 16.18
C GLU A 436 -8.96 1.19 16.77
N HIS A 437 -7.94 0.84 15.98
CA HIS A 437 -6.54 0.84 16.42
C HIS A 437 -6.03 2.25 16.76
N CYS A 438 -6.34 3.25 15.94
CA CYS A 438 -5.94 4.64 16.18
C CYS A 438 -6.54 5.21 17.48
N LEU A 439 -7.82 4.89 17.74
CA LEU A 439 -8.56 5.27 18.94
C LEU A 439 -8.15 4.46 20.19
N ALA A 440 -7.66 3.23 20.01
CA ALA A 440 -7.21 2.36 21.10
C ALA A 440 -5.77 2.59 21.57
N SER A 441 -4.88 3.03 20.67
CA SER A 441 -3.43 3.15 20.93
C SER A 441 -3.01 4.43 21.65
N VAL A 442 -3.94 5.34 21.94
CA VAL A 442 -3.65 6.63 22.60
C VAL A 442 -3.62 6.49 24.12
N ASP A 443 -2.52 6.92 24.74
CA ASP A 443 -2.45 7.11 26.19
C ASP A 443 -3.23 8.37 26.58
N ARG A 444 -4.50 8.21 27.02
CA ARG A 444 -5.38 9.33 27.39
C ARG A 444 -4.96 10.06 28.67
N GLN A 445 -3.93 9.62 29.41
CA GLN A 445 -3.33 10.42 30.47
C GLN A 445 -2.38 11.47 29.89
N LYS A 446 -1.62 11.10 28.87
CA LYS A 446 -0.68 11.99 28.15
C LYS A 446 -1.38 12.82 27.07
N GLN A 447 -2.31 12.21 26.34
CA GLN A 447 -2.99 12.80 25.21
C GLN A 447 -4.50 12.81 25.48
N PRO A 448 -4.97 13.69 26.36
CA PRO A 448 -6.37 13.74 26.80
C PRO A 448 -7.33 14.11 25.67
N TRP A 449 -6.87 14.79 24.60
CA TRP A 449 -7.72 15.30 23.53
C TRP A 449 -7.72 14.36 22.31
N LEU A 450 -8.78 13.56 22.18
CA LEU A 450 -8.94 12.58 21.11
C LEU A 450 -9.94 13.08 20.07
N ILE A 451 -9.42 13.38 18.87
CA ILE A 451 -10.16 14.03 17.78
C ILE A 451 -10.33 13.05 16.61
N PHE A 452 -11.55 12.90 16.13
CA PHE A 452 -11.84 12.15 14.90
C PHE A 452 -12.11 13.12 13.75
N LEU A 453 -11.49 12.87 12.59
CA LEU A 453 -11.59 13.70 11.39
C LEU A 453 -12.00 12.84 10.19
N ALA A 454 -12.93 13.34 9.39
CA ALA A 454 -13.43 12.74 8.17
C ALA A 454 -13.94 13.85 7.23
N HIS A 455 -14.04 13.61 5.92
CA HIS A 455 -14.59 14.61 5.02
C HIS A 455 -16.13 14.62 5.06
N ARG A 456 -16.81 13.64 4.46
CA ARG A 456 -18.28 13.55 4.49
C ARG A 456 -18.82 13.44 5.91
N VAL A 457 -20.05 13.92 6.13
CA VAL A 457 -20.65 13.96 7.47
C VAL A 457 -21.10 12.57 7.91
N LEU A 458 -20.19 11.81 8.52
CA LEU A 458 -20.52 10.51 9.14
C LEU A 458 -21.29 10.66 10.47
N GLY A 459 -21.24 11.84 11.10
CA GLY A 459 -21.84 12.09 12.42
C GLY A 459 -23.27 12.60 12.38
N TYR A 460 -23.41 13.93 12.38
CA TYR A 460 -24.68 14.64 12.43
C TYR A 460 -24.56 15.97 11.68
N SER A 461 -25.51 16.27 10.80
CA SER A 461 -25.74 17.59 10.20
C SER A 461 -27.21 17.75 9.84
N SER A 462 -27.69 18.98 9.92
CA SER A 462 -29.02 19.43 9.53
C SER A 462 -29.00 20.16 8.18
N ASP A 463 -28.07 19.82 7.29
CA ASP A 463 -28.10 20.29 5.91
C ASP A 463 -29.39 19.85 5.19
N LEU A 464 -29.87 20.69 4.27
CA LEU A 464 -31.08 20.43 3.50
C LEU A 464 -30.92 19.21 2.57
N SER A 465 -29.71 18.94 2.06
CA SER A 465 -29.43 17.79 1.18
C SER A 465 -29.79 16.46 1.87
N TYR A 466 -29.09 16.11 2.95
CA TYR A 466 -29.38 14.92 3.75
C TYR A 466 -30.84 14.90 4.24
N ALA A 467 -31.40 16.04 4.65
CA ALA A 467 -32.79 16.10 5.15
C ALA A 467 -33.85 15.81 4.07
N VAL A 468 -33.58 16.17 2.80
CA VAL A 468 -34.44 15.81 1.65
C VAL A 468 -34.36 14.30 1.34
N GLU A 469 -33.20 13.68 1.57
CA GLU A 469 -33.02 12.23 1.46
C GLU A 469 -33.52 11.45 2.70
N GLY A 470 -34.05 12.15 3.72
CA GLY A 470 -34.58 11.54 4.95
C GLY A 470 -33.51 11.21 6.00
N SER A 471 -32.31 11.77 5.87
CA SER A 471 -31.16 11.57 6.77
C SER A 471 -30.74 12.87 7.46
N PHE A 472 -29.74 12.76 8.34
CA PHE A 472 -29.03 13.85 9.03
C PHE A 472 -27.51 13.58 9.07
N ALA A 473 -27.01 12.86 8.06
CA ALA A 473 -25.62 12.42 7.82
C ALA A 473 -25.59 11.61 6.52
N GLU A 474 -24.41 11.17 6.11
CA GLU A 474 -24.27 10.08 5.15
C GLU A 474 -25.03 8.82 5.59
N PRO A 475 -25.71 8.10 4.67
CA PRO A 475 -26.33 6.81 4.96
C PRO A 475 -25.31 5.81 5.54
N MET A 476 -25.63 5.20 6.69
CA MET A 476 -24.75 4.30 7.45
C MET A 476 -23.50 4.96 8.08
N GLY A 477 -23.42 6.30 8.10
CA GLY A 477 -22.27 7.05 8.62
C GLY A 477 -21.93 6.74 10.08
N ARG A 478 -22.89 6.94 10.99
CA ARG A 478 -22.65 6.84 12.44
C ARG A 478 -22.84 5.43 12.99
N GLU A 479 -23.66 4.60 12.35
CA GLU A 479 -24.27 3.43 12.96
C GLU A 479 -23.23 2.36 13.37
N SER A 480 -22.15 2.24 12.59
CA SER A 480 -20.95 1.47 12.97
C SER A 480 -20.02 2.28 13.88
N LEU A 481 -19.61 3.47 13.44
CA LEU A 481 -18.49 4.21 14.05
C LEU A 481 -18.80 4.77 15.44
N GLN A 482 -20.07 5.07 15.76
CA GLN A 482 -20.44 5.54 17.11
C GLN A 482 -20.12 4.50 18.19
N LYS A 483 -20.05 3.21 17.85
CA LYS A 483 -19.55 2.17 18.76
C LYS A 483 -18.12 2.46 19.20
N LEU A 484 -17.25 2.83 18.25
CA LEU A 484 -15.85 3.16 18.50
C LEU A 484 -15.71 4.53 19.19
N TRP A 485 -16.39 5.56 18.66
CA TRP A 485 -16.36 6.92 19.23
C TRP A 485 -16.79 6.91 20.71
N GLN A 486 -17.84 6.16 21.04
CA GLN A 486 -18.32 5.99 22.41
C GLN A 486 -17.35 5.15 23.25
N LYS A 487 -17.00 3.93 22.81
CA LYS A 487 -16.11 2.99 23.50
C LYS A 487 -14.80 3.65 23.92
N TYR A 488 -14.15 4.36 23.00
CA TYR A 488 -12.86 5.02 23.20
C TYR A 488 -12.96 6.50 23.64
N LYS A 489 -14.19 7.01 23.84
CA LYS A 489 -14.48 8.39 24.28
C LYS A 489 -13.77 9.44 23.41
N VAL A 490 -14.10 9.46 22.11
CA VAL A 490 -13.75 10.56 21.21
C VAL A 490 -14.42 11.83 21.73
N ASP A 491 -13.67 12.91 21.76
CA ASP A 491 -14.13 14.17 22.36
C ASP A 491 -14.89 15.01 21.35
N ILE A 492 -14.29 15.15 20.17
CA ILE A 492 -14.81 15.94 19.05
C ILE A 492 -14.62 15.13 17.76
N ALA A 493 -15.70 14.99 16.99
CA ALA A 493 -15.67 14.49 15.62
C ALA A 493 -16.01 15.65 14.67
N VAL A 494 -15.12 15.96 13.73
CA VAL A 494 -15.25 17.10 12.80
C VAL A 494 -15.35 16.61 11.36
N PHE A 495 -16.27 17.21 10.60
CA PHE A 495 -16.60 16.88 9.21
C PHE A 495 -16.53 18.11 8.30
N GLY A 496 -16.17 17.91 7.04
CA GLY A 496 -16.34 18.86 5.94
C GLY A 496 -17.65 18.58 5.18
N HIS A 497 -17.60 18.68 3.85
CA HIS A 497 -18.63 18.35 2.83
C HIS A 497 -19.89 19.22 2.85
N VAL A 498 -20.39 19.51 4.04
CA VAL A 498 -21.50 20.44 4.26
C VAL A 498 -20.92 21.84 4.40
N HIS A 499 -21.17 22.69 3.39
CA HIS A 499 -20.63 24.04 3.27
C HIS A 499 -21.28 25.06 4.22
N ASN A 500 -21.27 24.79 5.52
CA ASN A 500 -21.71 25.69 6.58
C ASN A 500 -20.99 25.31 7.90
N TYR A 501 -21.44 25.86 9.03
CA TYR A 501 -21.00 25.42 10.36
C TYR A 501 -22.19 24.99 11.21
N GLU A 502 -22.09 23.82 11.83
CA GLU A 502 -23.06 23.34 12.82
C GLU A 502 -22.38 22.62 13.97
N ARG A 503 -22.81 22.91 15.20
CA ARG A 503 -22.36 22.22 16.41
C ARG A 503 -23.48 21.46 17.09
N ILE A 504 -23.20 20.21 17.39
CA ILE A 504 -24.09 19.26 18.03
C ILE A 504 -23.71 19.12 19.51
N CYS A 505 -24.68 18.81 20.36
CA CYS A 505 -24.43 18.46 21.77
C CYS A 505 -23.49 17.25 21.92
N PRO A 506 -22.88 17.02 23.10
CA PRO A 506 -22.37 15.68 23.44
C PRO A 506 -23.52 14.68 23.29
N ILE A 507 -23.35 13.70 22.40
CA ILE A 507 -24.44 12.87 21.87
C ILE A 507 -24.02 11.41 21.72
N TYR A 508 -24.99 10.51 21.87
CA TYR A 508 -24.87 9.10 21.52
C TYR A 508 -26.25 8.57 21.09
N GLN A 509 -26.33 7.74 20.04
CA GLN A 509 -27.59 7.18 19.51
C GLN A 509 -28.70 8.25 19.36
N ASN A 510 -28.36 9.39 18.74
CA ASN A 510 -29.24 10.55 18.48
C ASN A 510 -29.78 11.28 19.74
N ILE A 511 -29.31 10.95 20.94
CA ILE A 511 -29.74 11.53 22.23
C ILE A 511 -28.61 12.33 22.87
N CYS A 512 -28.85 13.59 23.23
CA CYS A 512 -27.86 14.39 23.96
C CYS A 512 -27.57 13.78 25.35
N THR A 513 -26.31 13.42 25.57
CA THR A 513 -25.80 12.81 26.81
C THR A 513 -25.45 13.87 27.86
N ASN A 514 -25.30 15.13 27.44
CA ASN A 514 -25.10 16.29 28.29
C ASN A 514 -26.00 17.47 27.83
N LYS A 515 -26.46 18.29 28.79
CA LYS A 515 -27.35 19.44 28.55
C LYS A 515 -26.61 20.79 28.50
N GLU A 516 -25.34 20.82 28.88
CA GLU A 516 -24.51 22.02 28.80
C GLU A 516 -24.32 22.50 27.36
N LYS A 517 -24.17 23.81 27.17
CA LYS A 517 -24.02 24.42 25.84
C LYS A 517 -22.65 25.00 25.55
N HIS A 518 -21.91 25.42 26.58
CA HIS A 518 -20.63 26.14 26.42
C HIS A 518 -19.56 25.78 27.45
N TYR A 519 -19.92 25.28 28.64
CA TYR A 519 -18.95 24.90 29.67
C TYR A 519 -19.18 23.46 30.11
N TYR A 520 -18.43 22.54 29.52
CA TYR A 520 -18.53 21.12 29.79
C TYR A 520 -17.61 20.72 30.95
N LYS A 521 -18.16 20.01 31.95
CA LYS A 521 -17.42 19.52 33.13
C LYS A 521 -17.39 17.99 33.17
N GLY A 522 -16.23 17.43 33.51
CA GLY A 522 -16.06 16.00 33.78
C GLY A 522 -16.36 15.12 32.57
N SER A 523 -17.00 13.97 32.80
CA SER A 523 -17.35 13.02 31.74
C SER A 523 -18.56 13.50 30.94
N LEU A 524 -18.42 13.59 29.61
CA LEU A 524 -19.48 14.09 28.72
C LEU A 524 -20.50 13.02 28.34
N ASN A 525 -20.17 11.75 28.59
CA ASN A 525 -20.94 10.54 28.26
C ASN A 525 -21.31 10.35 26.78
N GLY A 526 -20.78 11.18 25.88
CA GLY A 526 -20.99 11.14 24.42
C GLY A 526 -20.04 12.12 23.72
N THR A 527 -19.86 11.96 22.41
CA THR A 527 -18.95 12.76 21.57
C THR A 527 -19.62 14.06 21.11
N ILE A 528 -18.87 15.15 20.98
CA ILE A 528 -19.35 16.38 20.31
C ILE A 528 -19.13 16.23 18.80
N HIS A 529 -20.15 16.48 17.99
CA HIS A 529 -20.01 16.48 16.53
C HIS A 529 -20.05 17.91 15.97
N ILE A 530 -19.27 18.16 14.93
CA ILE A 530 -19.09 19.47 14.29
C ILE A 530 -19.10 19.29 12.76
N ALA A 531 -19.98 20.02 12.06
CA ALA A 531 -19.81 20.29 10.63
C ALA A 531 -19.03 21.61 10.46
N ALA A 532 -18.01 21.61 9.61
CA ALA A 532 -17.05 22.70 9.43
C ALA A 532 -16.53 22.82 7.98
N GLY A 533 -17.38 22.53 6.99
CA GLY A 533 -17.10 22.74 5.56
C GLY A 533 -17.33 24.17 5.08
N GLY A 534 -17.56 25.13 5.98
CA GLY A 534 -17.77 26.54 5.61
C GLY A 534 -16.54 27.26 5.01
N ALA A 535 -15.38 26.62 4.79
CA ALA A 535 -14.14 27.37 4.57
C ALA A 535 -14.05 28.15 3.26
N GLY A 536 -14.77 27.74 2.21
CA GLY A 536 -14.69 28.46 0.95
C GLY A 536 -15.79 28.19 -0.05
N ALA A 537 -16.17 26.93 -0.22
CA ALA A 537 -17.17 26.49 -1.18
C ALA A 537 -18.56 27.08 -0.97
N SER A 538 -19.34 27.12 -2.05
CA SER A 538 -20.65 27.78 -2.08
C SER A 538 -21.60 27.19 -1.04
N LEU A 539 -22.05 28.05 -0.12
CA LEU A 539 -22.71 27.66 1.12
C LEU A 539 -23.95 26.78 0.93
N SER A 540 -24.10 25.76 1.77
CA SER A 540 -25.21 24.80 1.72
C SER A 540 -26.28 25.12 2.79
N PRO A 541 -27.57 25.17 2.42
CA PRO A 541 -28.62 25.65 3.32
C PRO A 541 -29.08 24.58 4.33
N PHE A 542 -29.45 25.00 5.53
CA PHE A 542 -30.02 24.10 6.54
C PHE A 542 -31.48 23.73 6.26
N THR A 543 -31.90 22.55 6.73
CA THR A 543 -33.32 22.18 6.82
C THR A 543 -34.08 23.02 7.85
N THR A 544 -35.38 23.21 7.60
CA THR A 544 -36.32 23.85 8.53
C THR A 544 -36.65 22.98 9.75
N LEU A 545 -36.26 21.70 9.74
CA LEU A 545 -36.46 20.78 10.86
C LEU A 545 -35.59 21.17 12.08
N GLN A 546 -36.25 21.33 13.23
CA GLN A 546 -35.62 21.60 14.51
C GLN A 546 -35.30 20.30 15.23
N THR A 547 -34.04 19.87 15.09
CA THR A 547 -33.46 18.73 15.79
C THR A 547 -33.20 19.06 17.26
N THR A 548 -33.38 18.10 18.17
CA THR A 548 -33.10 18.27 19.61
C THR A 548 -31.63 18.51 19.96
N TRP A 549 -30.71 18.19 19.05
CA TRP A 549 -29.28 18.10 19.31
C TRP A 549 -28.41 19.21 18.68
N SER A 550 -28.94 19.94 17.69
CA SER A 550 -28.28 21.12 17.11
C SER A 550 -28.23 22.26 18.13
N LEU A 551 -27.02 22.63 18.59
CA LEU A 551 -26.82 23.72 19.55
C LEU A 551 -26.56 25.07 18.88
N TYR A 552 -25.88 25.07 17.72
CA TYR A 552 -25.53 26.26 16.96
C TYR A 552 -25.46 25.92 15.46
N ARG A 553 -25.92 26.83 14.60
CA ARG A 553 -25.85 26.73 13.12
C ARG A 553 -25.46 28.10 12.56
N ASP A 554 -24.64 28.13 11.53
CA ASP A 554 -24.22 29.37 10.85
C ASP A 554 -24.06 29.16 9.33
N TYR A 555 -24.73 30.01 8.56
CA TYR A 555 -24.70 30.00 7.09
C TYR A 555 -23.80 31.16 6.62
N ASP A 556 -22.50 30.95 6.73
CA ASP A 556 -21.43 31.91 6.40
C ASP A 556 -20.10 31.14 6.29
N HIS A 557 -19.05 31.81 5.82
CA HIS A 557 -17.74 31.19 5.73
C HIS A 557 -16.96 31.25 7.05
N GLY A 558 -16.32 30.15 7.43
CA GLY A 558 -15.56 30.05 8.68
C GLY A 558 -14.75 28.75 8.84
N PHE A 559 -14.02 28.67 9.95
CA PHE A 559 -13.13 27.57 10.31
C PHE A 559 -13.08 27.37 11.83
N VAL A 560 -12.65 26.19 12.28
CA VAL A 560 -12.50 25.84 13.70
C VAL A 560 -11.07 26.10 14.17
N LYS A 561 -10.94 26.59 15.41
CA LYS A 561 -9.69 26.61 16.17
C LYS A 561 -9.87 25.86 17.49
N LEU A 562 -8.97 24.91 17.77
CA LEU A 562 -8.83 24.28 19.07
C LEU A 562 -7.62 24.89 19.77
N THR A 563 -7.72 25.16 21.07
CA THR A 563 -6.59 25.57 21.91
C THR A 563 -6.60 24.72 23.18
N ALA A 564 -5.68 23.77 23.28
CA ALA A 564 -5.39 23.10 24.54
C ALA A 564 -4.54 24.05 25.40
N LEU A 565 -5.04 24.37 26.59
CA LEU A 565 -4.37 25.23 27.56
C LEU A 565 -3.44 24.41 28.46
N ASP A 566 -3.92 23.24 28.86
CA ASP A 566 -3.29 22.24 29.74
C ASP A 566 -4.01 20.89 29.54
N HIS A 567 -3.54 19.84 30.22
CA HIS A 567 -4.10 18.49 30.13
C HIS A 567 -5.57 18.35 30.57
N SER A 568 -6.11 19.29 31.36
CA SER A 568 -7.49 19.26 31.84
C SER A 568 -8.41 20.28 31.13
N ASN A 569 -7.88 21.18 30.29
CA ASN A 569 -8.64 22.28 29.68
C ASN A 569 -8.43 22.46 28.16
N LEU A 570 -9.50 22.18 27.41
CA LEU A 570 -9.60 22.44 25.96
C LEU A 570 -10.59 23.58 25.68
N LEU A 571 -10.18 24.56 24.90
CA LEU A 571 -11.04 25.60 24.31
C LEU A 571 -11.30 25.27 22.82
N PHE A 572 -12.56 25.38 22.41
CA PHE A 572 -13.02 25.34 21.02
C PHE A 572 -13.54 26.72 20.62
N GLU A 573 -13.15 27.21 19.45
CA GLU A 573 -13.62 28.45 18.84
C GLU A 573 -14.00 28.21 17.38
N TYR A 574 -15.23 28.57 16.98
CA TYR A 574 -15.58 28.73 15.57
C TYR A 574 -15.38 30.19 15.15
N LYS A 575 -14.60 30.42 14.10
CA LYS A 575 -14.19 31.75 13.62
C LYS A 575 -14.68 31.98 12.19
N LYS A 576 -15.34 33.12 11.94
CA LYS A 576 -15.77 33.48 10.57
C LYS A 576 -14.60 34.00 9.74
N SER A 577 -14.50 33.56 8.50
CA SER A 577 -13.41 33.92 7.57
C SER A 577 -13.44 35.39 7.14
N ARG A 578 -14.62 36.03 7.18
CA ARG A 578 -14.80 37.42 6.79
C ARG A 578 -14.06 38.43 7.69
N ASP A 579 -13.90 38.14 8.98
CA ASP A 579 -13.31 39.06 9.95
C ASP A 579 -12.46 38.42 11.07
N GLY A 580 -12.31 37.09 11.08
CA GLY A 580 -11.43 36.36 12.00
C GLY A 580 -11.92 36.31 13.45
N LYS A 581 -13.14 36.77 13.73
CA LYS A 581 -13.71 36.77 15.09
C LYS A 581 -14.40 35.46 15.44
N VAL A 582 -14.46 35.15 16.73
CA VAL A 582 -15.18 33.99 17.28
C VAL A 582 -16.68 34.27 17.29
N TYR A 583 -17.48 33.32 16.79
CA TYR A 583 -18.95 33.42 16.73
C TYR A 583 -19.68 32.35 17.53
N ASP A 584 -19.05 31.18 17.74
CA ASP A 584 -19.47 30.15 18.68
C ASP A 584 -18.23 29.56 19.38
N SER A 585 -18.40 29.07 20.60
CA SER A 585 -17.30 28.50 21.39
C SER A 585 -17.80 27.61 22.52
N PHE A 586 -16.93 26.71 22.98
CA PHE A 586 -17.12 25.96 24.21
C PHE A 586 -15.79 25.58 24.85
N ARG A 587 -15.82 25.25 26.15
CA ARG A 587 -14.67 24.73 26.89
C ARG A 587 -15.02 23.36 27.49
N ILE A 588 -14.08 22.42 27.43
CA ILE A 588 -14.12 21.18 28.21
C ILE A 588 -13.13 21.35 29.37
N SER A 589 -13.59 21.10 30.59
CA SER A 589 -12.79 21.06 31.82
C SER A 589 -13.03 19.74 32.55
N ARG A 590 -12.04 18.85 32.55
CA ARG A 590 -12.14 17.49 33.13
C ARG A 590 -10.74 16.93 33.41
N ASP A 591 -10.64 15.94 34.28
CA ASP A 591 -9.39 15.26 34.58
C ASP A 591 -9.32 13.86 33.93
N TYR A 592 -8.15 13.22 33.93
CA TYR A 592 -7.98 11.85 33.42
C TYR A 592 -8.95 10.83 34.05
N ARG A 593 -9.30 10.99 35.33
CA ARG A 593 -10.34 10.20 36.04
C ARG A 593 -11.71 10.25 35.36
N ASP A 594 -12.07 11.35 34.71
CA ASP A 594 -13.36 11.54 34.03
C ASP A 594 -13.36 10.85 32.65
N ILE A 595 -12.19 10.70 32.04
CA ILE A 595 -11.99 9.86 30.86
C ILE A 595 -12.09 8.38 31.25
N LEU A 596 -11.51 7.97 32.39
CA LEU A 596 -11.60 6.59 32.90
C LEU A 596 -12.98 6.19 33.46
N ALA A 597 -13.79 7.14 33.91
CA ALA A 597 -15.11 6.87 34.47
C ALA A 597 -16.06 6.23 33.43
N CYS A 598 -16.80 5.19 33.82
CA CYS A 598 -17.71 4.51 32.89
C CYS A 598 -18.82 5.43 32.36
N SER A 599 -19.13 5.28 31.07
CA SER A 599 -20.27 5.89 30.37
C SER A 599 -21.12 4.79 29.72
N VAL A 600 -22.31 5.12 29.19
CA VAL A 600 -23.10 4.17 28.36
C VAL A 600 -22.24 3.64 27.22
N ASP A 601 -22.26 2.32 27.00
CA ASP A 601 -21.45 1.57 26.03
C ASP A 601 -19.93 1.85 26.05
N SER A 602 -19.42 2.41 27.17
CA SER A 602 -18.00 2.65 27.43
C SER A 602 -17.70 2.38 28.91
N CYS A 603 -17.68 1.09 29.26
CA CYS A 603 -17.30 0.61 30.58
C CYS A 603 -16.48 -0.69 30.43
N PRO A 604 -15.18 -0.71 30.76
CA PRO A 604 -14.35 -1.90 30.65
C PRO A 604 -14.84 -3.06 31.54
N SER A 605 -14.57 -4.30 31.11
CA SER A 605 -14.94 -5.51 31.87
C SER A 605 -14.23 -5.57 33.22
N MET A 606 -14.99 -5.49 34.31
CA MET A 606 -14.46 -5.63 35.68
C MET A 606 -14.45 -7.11 36.11
N THR A 607 -13.45 -7.49 36.92
CA THR A 607 -13.41 -8.79 37.60
C THR A 607 -13.82 -8.64 39.06
N LEU A 608 -14.55 -9.63 39.60
CA LEU A 608 -14.92 -9.69 41.02
C LEU A 608 -13.77 -10.22 41.91
N ALA A 609 -12.59 -10.46 41.35
CA ALA A 609 -11.44 -11.09 42.02
C ALA A 609 -10.67 -10.16 42.98
N SER A 610 -11.33 -9.68 44.04
CA SER A 610 -10.73 -8.82 45.08
C SER A 610 -11.06 -9.24 46.52
N TYR A 611 -10.98 -10.54 46.83
CA TYR A 611 -11.12 -11.05 48.21
C TYR A 611 -10.10 -12.13 48.60
N GLN A 612 -8.84 -12.02 48.13
CA GLN A 612 -7.76 -12.92 48.61
C GLN A 612 -6.36 -12.30 48.81
N LEU A 613 -6.11 -11.03 48.44
CA LEU A 613 -4.76 -10.43 48.54
C LEU A 613 -4.46 -9.60 49.81
N ILE A 614 -5.39 -9.48 50.76
CA ILE A 614 -5.14 -8.78 52.05
C ILE A 614 -4.75 -9.75 53.18
N LEU A 615 -5.00 -11.06 53.02
CA LEU A 615 -4.78 -12.07 54.06
C LEU A 615 -3.33 -12.57 54.23
N VAL A 616 -2.36 -12.04 53.47
CA VAL A 616 -0.94 -12.44 53.55
C VAL A 616 -0.10 -11.50 54.43
N ARG A 617 -0.65 -10.38 54.91
CA ARG A 617 0.06 -9.40 55.75
C ARG A 617 -0.46 -9.22 57.18
N MET A 618 -1.40 -10.06 57.63
CA MET A 618 -1.83 -10.15 59.04
C MET A 618 -1.79 -11.61 59.52
N ARG A 619 -0.57 -12.10 59.81
CA ARG A 619 -0.37 -13.41 60.44
C ARG A 619 0.55 -13.39 61.67
N GLU A 620 0.67 -12.22 62.28
CA GLU A 620 0.95 -12.09 63.72
C GLU A 620 -0.32 -11.58 64.43
N LEU A 621 -0.39 -11.70 65.76
CA LEU A 621 -1.54 -11.33 66.62
C LEU A 621 -2.82 -12.19 66.48
N ARG A 622 -2.69 -13.45 66.88
CA ARG A 622 -3.51 -14.16 67.90
C ARG A 622 -5.01 -13.80 68.11
N LEU A 623 -5.80 -14.88 68.15
CA LEU A 623 -6.87 -15.22 69.13
C LEU A 623 -8.32 -14.68 68.98
N ILE A 624 -9.24 -15.49 69.53
CA ILE A 624 -10.64 -15.25 69.98
C ILE A 624 -11.83 -15.52 69.00
N PHE A 625 -12.46 -16.69 69.26
CA PHE A 625 -13.91 -17.04 69.25
C PHE A 625 -14.81 -16.97 67.98
N PHE A 626 -15.65 -18.03 67.87
CA PHE A 626 -17.08 -18.15 67.48
C PHE A 626 -17.73 -17.09 66.55
N GLY A 627 -18.64 -17.44 65.62
CA GLY A 627 -19.32 -18.72 65.32
C GLY A 627 -20.77 -18.47 64.83
N ILE A 628 -21.54 -19.53 64.51
CA ILE A 628 -23.02 -19.51 64.24
C ILE A 628 -23.44 -18.80 62.91
N LEU A 629 -24.47 -19.19 62.13
CA LEU A 629 -25.24 -20.44 61.91
C LEU A 629 -26.18 -20.27 60.66
N LEU A 630 -26.69 -21.37 60.06
CA LEU A 630 -27.88 -21.60 59.15
C LEU A 630 -28.42 -20.43 58.24
N VAL A 631 -28.70 -20.54 56.91
CA VAL A 631 -29.46 -21.50 56.05
C VAL A 631 -30.94 -21.09 55.78
N LEU A 632 -31.47 -21.50 54.60
CA LEU A 632 -32.78 -21.19 53.96
C LEU A 632 -32.84 -19.82 53.21
N GLY A 633 -33.56 -19.68 52.09
CA GLY A 633 -34.19 -20.72 51.25
C GLY A 633 -35.06 -20.23 50.06
N THR A 634 -35.04 -21.02 48.97
CA THR A 634 -36.20 -21.46 48.14
C THR A 634 -37.05 -20.49 47.27
N PHE A 635 -37.06 -20.77 45.94
CA PHE A 635 -38.24 -20.91 45.03
C PHE A 635 -39.08 -19.66 44.59
N GLN A 636 -39.76 -19.57 43.42
CA GLN A 636 -39.90 -20.40 42.17
C GLN A 636 -40.72 -19.65 41.05
N VAL A 637 -40.91 -20.29 39.87
CA VAL A 637 -41.89 -20.01 38.77
C VAL A 637 -41.44 -18.89 37.77
N ALA A 638 -41.16 -19.08 36.46
CA ALA A 638 -41.91 -19.60 35.28
C ALA A 638 -43.03 -18.64 34.78
N SER A 639 -43.39 -18.45 33.49
CA SER A 639 -42.88 -18.78 32.13
C SER A 639 -43.66 -17.87 31.10
N SER A 640 -43.65 -17.94 29.75
CA SER A 640 -43.12 -18.86 28.72
C SER A 640 -43.05 -18.19 27.30
N HIS A 641 -42.34 -18.83 26.36
CA HIS A 641 -42.47 -18.75 24.87
C HIS A 641 -42.16 -17.42 24.10
N GLY A 642 -41.56 -17.44 22.91
CA GLY A 642 -40.94 -18.57 22.17
C GLY A 642 -40.42 -18.24 20.74
N GLY A 643 -39.56 -19.11 20.18
CA GLY A 643 -39.06 -19.09 18.78
C GLY A 643 -37.91 -18.10 18.50
N HIS A 644 -36.91 -18.37 17.64
CA HIS A 644 -36.46 -19.64 17.01
C HIS A 644 -34.90 -19.61 16.85
N PRO A 645 -34.21 -20.49 16.09
CA PRO A 645 -32.98 -21.14 16.57
C PRO A 645 -31.66 -20.40 16.31
N LEU A 646 -30.69 -20.58 17.22
CA LEU A 646 -29.26 -20.43 16.95
C LEU A 646 -28.50 -21.74 17.24
N SER A 647 -27.39 -21.95 16.54
CA SER A 647 -26.62 -23.20 16.52
C SER A 647 -25.91 -23.53 17.83
N ARG A 648 -25.93 -24.81 18.24
CA ARG A 648 -25.21 -25.32 19.41
C ARG A 648 -23.68 -25.23 19.23
N ILE A 649 -23.02 -24.35 19.98
CA ILE A 649 -21.57 -24.45 20.22
C ILE A 649 -21.35 -25.41 21.39
N ALA A 650 -20.82 -26.61 21.10
CA ALA A 650 -20.56 -27.64 22.10
C ALA A 650 -19.20 -27.43 22.78
N ILE A 651 -19.15 -26.62 23.84
CA ILE A 651 -17.94 -26.43 24.66
C ILE A 651 -17.63 -27.73 25.44
N ARG A 652 -16.84 -28.62 24.85
CA ARG A 652 -16.26 -29.77 25.57
C ARG A 652 -15.10 -29.27 26.45
N LYS A 653 -15.28 -29.30 27.77
CA LYS A 653 -14.18 -29.12 28.72
C LYS A 653 -13.16 -30.24 28.54
N ALA A 654 -11.90 -29.89 28.27
CA ALA A 654 -10.80 -30.84 28.44
C ALA A 654 -10.69 -31.23 29.92
N THR A 655 -10.66 -32.53 30.20
CA THR A 655 -10.54 -33.03 31.57
C THR A 655 -9.05 -33.16 31.93
N TYR A 656 -8.56 -32.27 32.79
CA TYR A 656 -7.20 -32.39 33.31
C TYR A 656 -7.11 -33.62 34.23
N ALA A 657 -6.33 -34.60 33.79
CA ALA A 657 -5.98 -35.79 34.56
C ALA A 657 -4.46 -35.97 34.47
N LEU A 658 -3.73 -35.07 35.15
CA LEU A 658 -2.30 -35.27 35.39
C LEU A 658 -2.14 -36.57 36.19
N ASN A 659 -1.24 -37.43 35.73
CA ASN A 659 -0.97 -38.72 36.36
C ASN A 659 0.38 -38.61 37.07
N ASP A 660 0.38 -38.69 38.41
CA ASP A 660 1.50 -38.34 39.29
C ASP A 660 2.80 -39.15 39.06
N ASN A 661 2.77 -40.18 38.22
CA ASN A 661 3.91 -41.03 37.87
C ASN A 661 4.47 -40.83 36.45
N ALA A 662 3.98 -39.85 35.68
CA ALA A 662 4.47 -39.55 34.33
C ALA A 662 5.37 -38.30 34.29
N TYR A 663 6.39 -38.29 33.43
CA TYR A 663 7.28 -37.13 33.26
C TYR A 663 7.75 -36.92 31.81
N VAL A 664 8.15 -35.68 31.52
CA VAL A 664 9.00 -35.31 30.38
C VAL A 664 10.13 -34.43 30.92
N LYS A 665 11.34 -34.58 30.41
CA LYS A 665 12.48 -33.72 30.73
C LYS A 665 13.25 -33.41 29.45
N ALA A 666 13.67 -32.16 29.28
CA ALA A 666 14.45 -31.72 28.12
C ALA A 666 15.83 -31.20 28.56
N SER A 667 16.89 -31.56 27.84
CA SER A 667 18.24 -31.12 28.16
C SER A 667 19.12 -30.93 26.90
N PRO A 668 20.00 -29.90 26.87
CA PRO A 668 20.15 -28.84 27.88
C PRO A 668 18.95 -27.87 27.91
N ALA A 669 18.82 -27.10 29.00
CA ALA A 669 17.74 -26.11 29.17
C ALA A 669 18.11 -24.71 28.62
N VAL A 670 19.39 -24.49 28.29
CA VAL A 670 19.87 -23.30 27.59
C VAL A 670 20.66 -23.78 26.38
N VAL A 671 20.36 -23.20 25.22
CA VAL A 671 20.85 -23.64 23.90
C VAL A 671 21.47 -22.46 23.13
N GLY A 672 22.24 -22.73 22.07
CA GLY A 672 22.77 -21.70 21.19
C GLY A 672 24.02 -20.98 21.72
N LEU A 673 24.78 -21.64 22.59
CA LEU A 673 26.02 -21.11 23.14
C LEU A 673 26.98 -20.67 22.02
N LYS A 674 27.74 -19.60 22.26
CA LYS A 674 28.62 -18.95 21.26
C LYS A 674 27.87 -18.35 20.05
N GLY A 675 26.55 -18.14 20.13
CA GLY A 675 25.75 -17.52 19.07
C GLY A 675 25.29 -18.49 17.99
N GLN A 676 25.11 -19.77 18.34
CA GLN A 676 24.53 -20.76 17.44
C GLN A 676 23.01 -20.59 17.38
N ASN A 677 22.45 -20.53 16.16
CA ASN A 677 21.00 -20.39 15.94
C ASN A 677 20.29 -21.75 15.78
N SER A 678 20.98 -22.87 15.98
CA SER A 678 20.41 -24.21 16.03
C SER A 678 21.17 -25.09 17.03
N GLU A 679 20.47 -26.00 17.70
CA GLU A 679 21.03 -26.86 18.75
C GLU A 679 20.24 -28.17 18.90
N TRP A 680 20.92 -29.26 19.25
CA TRP A 680 20.29 -30.53 19.61
C TRP A 680 19.84 -30.57 21.07
N VAL A 681 18.56 -30.87 21.30
CA VAL A 681 17.96 -31.15 22.61
C VAL A 681 17.60 -32.62 22.72
N THR A 682 17.98 -33.26 23.83
CA THR A 682 17.52 -34.62 24.18
C THR A 682 16.31 -34.51 25.10
N VAL A 683 15.23 -35.22 24.76
CA VAL A 683 13.95 -35.25 25.48
C VAL A 683 13.70 -36.67 25.98
N ASP A 684 13.70 -36.86 27.30
CA ASP A 684 13.38 -38.13 27.95
C ASP A 684 11.93 -38.10 28.48
N ALA A 685 11.16 -39.16 28.21
CA ALA A 685 9.76 -39.28 28.58
C ALA A 685 9.44 -40.62 29.26
N SER A 686 8.51 -40.60 30.22
CA SER A 686 8.04 -41.79 30.94
C SER A 686 6.54 -41.72 31.24
N THR A 687 5.81 -42.82 31.05
CA THR A 687 4.38 -42.98 31.39
C THR A 687 4.09 -44.38 31.92
N CYS A 688 3.08 -44.53 32.78
CA CYS A 688 2.58 -45.83 33.23
C CYS A 688 1.57 -46.47 32.25
N SER A 689 1.10 -45.73 31.24
CA SER A 689 0.22 -46.23 30.18
C SER A 689 0.75 -45.81 28.82
N ALA A 690 1.26 -46.77 28.05
CA ALA A 690 1.75 -46.58 26.69
C ALA A 690 0.68 -47.06 25.69
N GLU A 691 -0.14 -46.13 25.20
CA GLU A 691 -1.16 -46.40 24.18
C GLU A 691 -0.55 -46.44 22.77
N ASN A 692 -1.29 -46.98 21.79
CA ASN A 692 -0.89 -46.87 20.38
C ASN A 692 -0.93 -45.40 19.92
N PRO A 693 -0.05 -44.96 19.00
CA PRO A 693 -0.07 -43.61 18.45
C PRO A 693 -1.39 -43.31 17.72
N SER A 694 -1.88 -42.07 17.86
CA SER A 694 -2.98 -41.55 17.02
C SER A 694 -2.42 -41.05 15.70
N VAL A 695 -3.09 -41.37 14.59
CA VAL A 695 -2.67 -40.97 13.24
C VAL A 695 -3.16 -39.57 12.87
N ASN A 696 -4.12 -39.00 13.62
CA ASN A 696 -4.70 -37.70 13.33
C ASN A 696 -3.86 -36.55 13.92
N PRO A 697 -3.64 -35.44 13.18
CA PRO A 697 -2.88 -34.29 13.68
C PRO A 697 -3.58 -33.61 14.87
N PRO A 698 -2.83 -32.98 15.78
CA PRO A 698 -3.37 -32.46 17.03
C PRO A 698 -4.23 -31.20 16.82
N LEU A 699 -5.53 -31.29 17.15
CA LEU A 699 -6.45 -30.15 17.19
C LEU A 699 -6.33 -29.41 18.54
N LEU A 700 -5.23 -28.68 18.71
CA LEU A 700 -4.92 -27.89 19.91
C LEU A 700 -5.17 -26.39 19.66
N CYS A 701 -5.48 -25.64 20.73
CA CYS A 701 -5.68 -24.18 20.64
C CYS A 701 -4.39 -23.41 20.32
N SER A 702 -3.24 -24.02 20.59
CA SER A 702 -1.91 -23.58 20.17
C SER A 702 -1.29 -24.72 19.37
N ALA A 703 -0.94 -24.47 18.12
CA ALA A 703 -0.18 -25.41 17.32
C ALA A 703 1.20 -25.69 17.97
N PRO A 704 1.61 -26.96 18.19
CA PRO A 704 3.01 -27.27 18.40
C PRO A 704 3.83 -26.87 17.16
N ILE A 705 5.08 -26.44 17.37
CA ILE A 705 6.04 -26.19 16.29
C ILE A 705 6.23 -27.45 15.44
N LYS A 706 6.44 -28.58 16.12
CA LYS A 706 6.54 -29.93 15.57
C LYS A 706 6.23 -30.96 16.67
N TYR A 707 6.00 -32.21 16.28
CA TYR A 707 5.65 -33.31 17.18
C TYR A 707 6.23 -34.65 16.67
N GLN A 708 6.48 -35.59 17.59
CA GLN A 708 6.96 -36.92 17.21
C GLN A 708 6.43 -37.96 18.22
N TYR A 709 6.17 -39.18 17.74
CA TYR A 709 5.73 -40.29 18.56
C TYR A 709 6.87 -40.76 19.48
N ALA A 710 6.56 -40.98 20.76
CA ALA A 710 7.55 -41.32 21.79
C ALA A 710 8.27 -42.68 21.59
N ASN A 711 7.82 -43.49 20.62
CA ASN A 711 8.48 -44.73 20.21
C ASN A 711 9.44 -44.58 19.02
N TYR A 712 9.53 -43.41 18.36
CA TYR A 712 10.29 -43.17 17.13
C TYR A 712 11.75 -43.65 17.20
N SER A 713 12.56 -43.07 18.10
CA SER A 713 13.92 -43.55 18.44
C SER A 713 13.94 -44.44 19.69
N SER A 714 12.81 -45.05 20.06
CA SER A 714 12.69 -45.93 21.23
C SER A 714 11.59 -46.98 21.02
N PRO A 715 11.77 -47.98 20.13
CA PRO A 715 10.74 -48.98 19.83
C PRO A 715 10.20 -49.73 21.06
N GLN A 716 11.05 -49.89 22.08
CA GLN A 716 10.71 -50.47 23.38
C GLN A 716 9.69 -49.67 24.22
N TYR A 717 9.41 -48.41 23.88
CA TYR A 717 8.48 -47.51 24.62
C TYR A 717 7.14 -48.18 24.94
N LYS A 718 6.60 -48.96 24.00
CA LYS A 718 5.33 -49.68 24.16
C LYS A 718 5.36 -50.75 25.27
N GLY A 719 6.53 -51.32 25.58
CA GLY A 719 6.72 -52.32 26.64
C GLY A 719 7.29 -51.76 27.95
N THR A 720 7.98 -50.62 27.90
CA THR A 720 8.69 -50.03 29.06
C THR A 720 8.02 -48.78 29.62
N GLY A 721 7.13 -48.14 28.85
CA GLY A 721 6.61 -46.80 29.12
C GLY A 721 7.66 -45.68 29.00
N LYS A 722 8.89 -45.99 28.58
CA LYS A 722 10.06 -45.09 28.61
C LYS A 722 10.69 -44.93 27.23
N GLY A 723 10.99 -43.70 26.84
CA GLY A 723 11.60 -43.37 25.55
C GLY A 723 12.40 -42.09 25.60
N SER A 724 13.28 -41.93 24.62
CA SER A 724 14.10 -40.73 24.43
C SER A 724 14.07 -40.31 22.96
N LEU A 725 13.99 -39.00 22.72
CA LEU A 725 14.02 -38.37 21.40
C LEU A 725 15.18 -37.36 21.35
N LYS A 726 15.79 -37.16 20.18
CA LYS A 726 16.65 -36.02 19.90
C LYS A 726 15.97 -35.11 18.90
N LEU A 727 15.83 -33.84 19.27
CA LEU A 727 15.20 -32.82 18.44
C LEU A 727 16.22 -31.71 18.15
N MET A 728 16.33 -31.30 16.89
CA MET A 728 17.02 -30.07 16.50
C MET A 728 16.05 -28.91 16.70
N LEU A 729 16.42 -27.93 17.52
CA LEU A 729 15.68 -26.67 17.64
C LEU A 729 16.40 -25.56 16.89
N ILE A 730 15.64 -24.66 16.27
CA ILE A 730 16.13 -23.43 15.63
C ILE A 730 15.75 -22.21 16.48
N ASN A 731 16.55 -21.15 16.42
CA ASN A 731 16.29 -19.90 17.11
C ASN A 731 15.25 -19.07 16.35
N GLN A 732 14.00 -19.17 16.77
CA GLN A 732 12.86 -18.48 16.16
C GLN A 732 12.16 -17.55 17.17
N ARG A 733 12.91 -16.93 18.10
CA ARG A 733 12.38 -16.11 19.21
C ARG A 733 11.59 -16.91 20.25
N SER A 734 11.32 -16.28 21.40
CA SER A 734 10.64 -16.88 22.56
C SER A 734 11.37 -18.10 23.17
N ASP A 735 10.69 -18.85 24.04
CA ASP A 735 11.16 -20.11 24.62
C ASP A 735 10.31 -21.32 24.18
N PHE A 736 10.81 -22.51 24.48
CA PHE A 736 10.20 -23.79 24.11
C PHE A 736 9.80 -24.58 25.36
N SER A 737 8.82 -25.47 25.22
CA SER A 737 8.43 -26.49 26.21
C SER A 737 7.92 -27.72 25.47
N VAL A 738 8.25 -28.92 25.97
CA VAL A 738 7.87 -30.19 25.35
C VAL A 738 6.81 -30.87 26.18
N ALA A 739 5.77 -31.41 25.55
CA ALA A 739 4.62 -32.00 26.21
C ALA A 739 4.34 -33.42 25.70
N LEU A 740 4.09 -34.36 26.62
CA LEU A 740 3.68 -35.72 26.31
C LEU A 740 2.16 -35.81 26.31
N PHE A 741 1.60 -36.47 25.29
CA PHE A 741 0.17 -36.69 25.13
C PHE A 741 -0.17 -38.17 25.05
N SER A 742 -1.42 -38.53 25.37
CA SER A 742 -2.02 -39.86 25.18
C SER A 742 -3.41 -39.77 24.53
N GLY A 743 -3.93 -40.90 24.06
CA GLY A 743 -5.26 -40.99 23.44
C GLY A 743 -5.33 -40.66 21.94
N GLY A 744 -6.37 -41.20 21.29
CA GLY A 744 -6.72 -40.87 19.90
C GLY A 744 -7.09 -39.40 19.68
N LEU A 745 -7.59 -38.73 20.74
CA LEU A 745 -7.65 -37.28 20.87
C LEU A 745 -6.62 -36.88 21.95
N PRO A 746 -5.78 -35.85 21.72
CA PRO A 746 -4.62 -35.57 22.58
C PRO A 746 -5.03 -35.14 23.99
N LYS A 747 -4.76 -35.99 24.98
CA LYS A 747 -4.81 -35.69 26.41
C LYS A 747 -3.43 -35.33 26.90
N LEU A 748 -3.25 -34.18 27.54
CA LEU A 748 -1.96 -33.79 28.14
C LEU A 748 -1.63 -34.69 29.34
N VAL A 749 -0.44 -35.30 29.34
CA VAL A 749 0.04 -36.22 30.39
C VAL A 749 1.09 -35.55 31.27
N ALA A 750 2.10 -34.92 30.66
CA ALA A 750 3.21 -34.25 31.36
C ALA A 750 3.85 -33.16 30.48
N VAL A 751 4.55 -32.21 31.10
CA VAL A 751 5.25 -31.09 30.44
C VAL A 751 6.68 -31.00 30.98
N SER A 752 7.64 -30.67 30.12
CA SER A 752 9.05 -30.52 30.47
C SER A 752 9.37 -29.20 31.19
N ASN A 753 10.60 -29.09 31.67
CA ASN A 753 11.25 -27.78 31.86
C ASN A 753 11.25 -26.97 30.55
N LYS A 754 11.26 -25.64 30.66
CA LYS A 754 11.50 -24.75 29.52
C LYS A 754 12.91 -24.94 28.95
N ILE A 755 13.07 -24.56 27.68
CA ILE A 755 14.33 -24.49 26.94
C ILE A 755 14.39 -23.12 26.26
N ALA A 756 15.51 -22.40 26.32
CA ALA A 756 15.66 -21.11 25.65
C ALA A 756 17.04 -20.91 25.01
N PHE A 757 17.09 -20.20 23.88
CA PHE A 757 18.35 -19.72 23.29
C PHE A 757 18.99 -18.65 24.18
N THR A 758 20.32 -18.55 24.20
CA THR A 758 21.02 -17.50 24.98
C THR A 758 20.66 -16.07 24.56
N ASN A 759 20.22 -15.88 23.32
CA ASN A 759 19.51 -14.68 22.89
C ASN A 759 18.41 -15.07 21.89
N PRO A 760 17.14 -15.18 22.31
CA PRO A 760 16.03 -15.48 21.40
C PRO A 760 15.79 -14.39 20.35
N ASN A 761 16.22 -13.15 20.63
CA ASN A 761 15.95 -11.99 19.77
C ASN A 761 17.08 -11.74 18.75
N ALA A 762 18.10 -12.60 18.70
CA ALA A 762 19.24 -12.46 17.81
C ALA A 762 18.83 -12.30 16.32
N PRO A 763 19.63 -11.60 15.50
CA PRO A 763 19.39 -11.52 14.06
C PRO A 763 19.76 -12.86 13.38
N VAL A 764 18.80 -13.45 12.66
CA VAL A 764 18.85 -14.80 12.10
C VAL A 764 18.36 -14.87 10.66
N TYR A 765 18.80 -15.91 9.93
CA TYR A 765 18.30 -16.32 8.61
C TYR A 765 18.34 -15.19 7.56
N PRO A 766 19.49 -14.55 7.31
CA PRO A 766 19.59 -13.55 6.27
C PRO A 766 19.48 -14.19 4.88
N ARG A 767 18.64 -13.60 4.03
CA ARG A 767 18.41 -13.97 2.64
C ARG A 767 18.68 -12.79 1.72
N LEU A 768 19.30 -13.06 0.58
CA LEU A 768 19.64 -12.11 -0.46
C LEU A 768 18.60 -12.15 -1.58
N ALA A 769 18.25 -10.98 -2.12
CA ALA A 769 17.55 -10.88 -3.39
C ALA A 769 18.16 -9.73 -4.21
N GLN A 770 18.05 -9.79 -5.54
CA GLN A 770 18.47 -8.68 -6.39
C GLN A 770 17.59 -7.46 -6.13
N GLY A 771 18.20 -6.27 -6.07
CA GLY A 771 17.50 -5.01 -5.85
C GLY A 771 16.81 -4.47 -7.10
N LYS A 772 16.36 -3.22 -7.04
CA LYS A 772 15.67 -2.55 -8.16
C LYS A 772 16.60 -2.17 -9.33
N THR A 773 17.92 -2.35 -9.16
CA THR A 773 18.94 -2.17 -10.21
C THR A 773 19.98 -3.30 -10.15
N TRP A 774 20.68 -3.52 -11.26
CA TRP A 774 21.72 -4.57 -11.38
C TRP A 774 22.89 -4.41 -10.39
N ASN A 775 23.14 -3.18 -9.92
CA ASN A 775 24.18 -2.82 -8.94
C ASN A 775 23.63 -2.72 -7.49
N GLU A 776 22.45 -3.29 -7.21
CA GLU A 776 21.83 -3.34 -5.89
C GLU A 776 21.54 -4.79 -5.47
N MET A 777 21.82 -5.11 -4.20
CA MET A 777 21.42 -6.37 -3.53
C MET A 777 20.68 -6.01 -2.25
N THR A 778 19.59 -6.70 -1.93
CA THR A 778 18.95 -6.60 -0.62
C THR A 778 19.52 -7.65 0.32
N VAL A 779 19.60 -7.31 1.60
CA VAL A 779 19.83 -8.26 2.70
C VAL A 779 18.61 -8.18 3.61
N THR A 780 17.79 -9.22 3.62
CA THR A 780 16.62 -9.33 4.49
C THR A 780 16.86 -10.38 5.57
N TRP A 781 16.63 -10.06 6.84
CA TRP A 781 16.78 -11.00 7.97
C TRP A 781 15.62 -10.87 8.96
N THR A 782 15.53 -11.81 9.89
CA THR A 782 14.52 -11.80 10.96
C THR A 782 15.19 -11.58 12.32
N SER A 783 14.55 -10.90 13.26
CA SER A 783 15.01 -10.81 14.65
C SER A 783 13.85 -10.65 15.64
N GLY A 784 14.17 -10.63 16.94
CA GLY A 784 13.21 -10.27 17.98
C GLY A 784 13.33 -8.83 18.48
N TYR A 785 14.03 -7.93 17.76
CA TYR A 785 14.19 -6.52 18.14
C TYR A 785 13.34 -5.59 17.26
N GLY A 786 12.40 -4.88 17.88
CA GLY A 786 11.64 -3.82 17.22
C GLY A 786 12.43 -2.53 17.07
N ILE A 787 11.93 -1.61 16.24
CA ILE A 787 12.53 -0.27 16.06
C ILE A 787 12.63 0.55 17.36
N ASN A 788 11.80 0.21 18.37
CA ASN A 788 11.79 0.81 19.69
C ASN A 788 12.77 0.12 20.69
N GLU A 789 13.48 -0.93 20.25
CA GLU A 789 14.43 -1.70 21.05
C GLU A 789 15.86 -1.63 20.47
N ALA A 790 15.98 -1.61 19.14
CA ALA A 790 17.25 -1.50 18.43
C ALA A 790 17.14 -0.81 17.07
N GLU A 791 18.21 -0.10 16.67
CA GLU A 791 18.43 0.29 15.28
C GLU A 791 18.99 -0.91 14.50
N ALA A 792 18.24 -1.36 13.48
CA ALA A 792 18.60 -2.45 12.61
C ALA A 792 19.41 -1.97 11.38
N PHE A 793 20.56 -2.58 11.11
CA PHE A 793 21.45 -2.18 10.02
C PHE A 793 22.31 -3.35 9.53
N VAL A 794 22.97 -3.17 8.39
CA VAL A 794 23.96 -4.11 7.85
C VAL A 794 25.33 -3.45 7.79
N GLN A 795 26.34 -4.04 8.44
CA GLN A 795 27.74 -3.71 8.17
C GLN A 795 28.21 -4.53 6.97
N TRP A 796 28.73 -3.89 5.93
CA TRP A 796 29.16 -4.59 4.72
C TRP A 796 30.29 -3.86 4.00
N GLY A 797 30.96 -4.55 3.08
CA GLY A 797 32.05 -4.00 2.28
C GLY A 797 32.64 -5.04 1.34
N ARG A 798 33.54 -4.63 0.45
CA ARG A 798 34.27 -5.58 -0.41
C ARG A 798 35.16 -6.46 0.46
N LYS A 799 35.31 -7.73 0.09
CA LYS A 799 36.10 -8.69 0.85
C LYS A 799 37.57 -8.26 0.95
N GLY A 800 38.00 -7.85 2.14
CA GLY A 800 39.35 -7.33 2.39
C GLY A 800 39.53 -5.82 2.20
N GLY A 801 38.44 -5.07 1.95
CA GLY A 801 38.43 -3.60 1.93
C GLY A 801 37.62 -3.01 3.09
N ASP A 802 37.42 -1.69 3.04
CA ASP A 802 36.67 -0.94 4.04
C ASP A 802 35.21 -1.40 4.17
N ARG A 803 34.64 -1.17 5.36
CA ARG A 803 33.26 -1.51 5.70
C ARG A 803 32.45 -0.27 6.02
N THR A 804 31.25 -0.20 5.47
CA THR A 804 30.24 0.83 5.74
C THR A 804 29.03 0.20 6.42
N HIS A 805 28.11 1.05 6.90
CA HIS A 805 26.81 0.63 7.41
C HIS A 805 25.71 1.09 6.45
N SER A 806 24.76 0.20 6.14
CA SER A 806 23.52 0.54 5.45
C SER A 806 22.35 0.30 6.44
N PRO A 807 21.42 1.25 6.61
CA PRO A 807 20.26 1.06 7.50
C PRO A 807 19.30 0.00 6.94
N ALA A 808 18.38 -0.48 7.77
CA ALA A 808 17.33 -1.40 7.34
C ALA A 808 15.93 -0.83 7.59
N GLY A 809 15.06 -0.92 6.59
CA GLY A 809 13.62 -0.81 6.79
C GLY A 809 13.14 -2.01 7.60
N THR A 810 12.25 -1.80 8.58
CA THR A 810 11.73 -2.86 9.45
C THR A 810 10.22 -3.00 9.26
N LEU A 811 9.77 -4.24 9.07
CA LEU A 811 8.38 -4.64 8.87
C LEU A 811 8.01 -5.77 9.86
N THR A 812 6.72 -5.92 10.12
CA THR A 812 6.13 -7.08 10.80
C THR A 812 4.67 -7.21 10.37
N PHE A 813 3.96 -8.25 10.81
CA PHE A 813 2.56 -8.48 10.49
C PHE A 813 1.81 -9.13 11.66
N ASP A 814 0.49 -9.00 11.66
CA ASP A 814 -0.44 -9.46 12.70
C ASP A 814 -1.36 -10.61 12.21
N ARG A 815 -2.17 -11.15 13.13
CA ARG A 815 -3.08 -12.29 12.90
C ARG A 815 -4.03 -12.14 11.69
N GLY A 816 -3.79 -12.93 10.64
CA GLY A 816 -4.54 -12.95 9.36
C GLY A 816 -5.95 -13.58 9.39
N SER A 817 -6.19 -14.61 8.57
CA SER A 817 -7.42 -15.44 8.53
C SER A 817 -7.16 -16.87 9.04
N ALA A 818 -8.15 -17.67 9.46
CA ALA A 818 -7.89 -18.96 10.13
C ALA A 818 -7.48 -20.09 9.16
N PRO A 819 -6.51 -20.98 9.50
CA PRO A 819 -5.80 -21.11 10.78
C PRO A 819 -4.75 -20.03 11.14
N ALA A 820 -4.22 -19.25 10.20
CA ALA A 820 -3.22 -18.20 10.48
C ALA A 820 -3.64 -17.21 11.59
N ARG A 821 -4.93 -16.89 11.70
CA ARG A 821 -5.49 -16.02 12.74
C ARG A 821 -5.60 -16.69 14.11
N THR A 822 -5.78 -18.01 14.15
CA THR A 822 -6.30 -18.74 15.31
C THR A 822 -5.25 -19.64 15.94
N VAL A 823 -5.18 -20.90 15.50
CA VAL A 823 -4.40 -21.98 16.15
C VAL A 823 -2.97 -22.07 15.65
N GLY A 824 -2.73 -21.74 14.38
CA GLY A 824 -1.41 -21.75 13.75
C GLY A 824 -0.68 -20.40 13.84
N TRP A 825 -1.29 -19.39 14.47
CA TRP A 825 -0.61 -18.12 14.71
C TRP A 825 0.65 -18.30 15.57
N ARG A 826 1.76 -17.78 15.05
CA ARG A 826 2.97 -17.53 15.82
C ARG A 826 3.50 -16.15 15.46
N ASP A 827 4.02 -15.45 16.47
CA ASP A 827 4.59 -14.12 16.32
C ASP A 827 5.84 -14.16 15.39
N PRO A 828 5.86 -13.40 14.27
CA PRO A 828 6.96 -13.41 13.30
C PRO A 828 8.19 -12.61 13.76
N GLY A 829 8.10 -11.88 14.89
CA GLY A 829 9.08 -10.90 15.30
C GLY A 829 9.15 -9.74 14.32
N TYR A 830 10.36 -9.34 13.95
CA TYR A 830 10.61 -8.23 13.04
C TYR A 830 11.46 -8.68 11.85
N ILE A 831 11.04 -8.29 10.66
CA ILE A 831 11.72 -8.55 9.39
C ILE A 831 12.40 -7.25 8.98
N HIS A 832 13.72 -7.29 8.78
CA HIS A 832 14.52 -6.11 8.44
C HIS A 832 15.12 -6.29 7.05
N THR A 833 15.01 -5.27 6.18
CA THR A 833 15.58 -5.27 4.83
C THR A 833 16.50 -4.07 4.64
N SER A 834 17.77 -4.33 4.35
CA SER A 834 18.76 -3.31 3.99
C SER A 834 19.13 -3.38 2.51
N PHE A 835 19.51 -2.24 1.93
CA PHE A 835 19.85 -2.10 0.51
C PHE A 835 21.35 -1.84 0.37
N LEU A 836 22.04 -2.72 -0.36
CA LEU A 836 23.48 -2.68 -0.60
C LEU A 836 23.68 -2.20 -2.05
N LYS A 837 23.84 -0.88 -2.22
CA LYS A 837 23.90 -0.16 -3.51
C LYS A 837 25.34 0.03 -3.99
N GLU A 838 25.51 0.45 -5.25
CA GLU A 838 26.82 0.69 -5.88
C GLU A 838 27.76 -0.53 -5.86
N LEU A 839 27.17 -1.71 -6.09
CA LEU A 839 27.90 -2.96 -6.23
C LEU A 839 28.77 -2.97 -7.48
N TRP A 840 30.03 -3.35 -7.31
CA TRP A 840 30.95 -3.56 -8.42
C TRP A 840 30.74 -4.98 -8.96
N PRO A 841 30.41 -5.15 -10.26
CA PRO A 841 29.95 -6.43 -10.77
C PRO A 841 31.01 -7.51 -10.62
N ASN A 842 30.58 -8.72 -10.25
CA ASN A 842 31.42 -9.88 -9.91
C ASN A 842 32.31 -9.75 -8.66
N ALA A 843 32.37 -8.60 -7.99
CA ALA A 843 33.23 -8.45 -6.81
C ALA A 843 32.69 -9.26 -5.63
N MET A 844 33.59 -9.79 -4.80
CA MET A 844 33.24 -10.45 -3.54
C MET A 844 32.98 -9.41 -2.46
N TYR A 845 31.85 -9.53 -1.78
CA TYR A 845 31.46 -8.72 -0.63
C TYR A 845 31.32 -9.58 0.63
N THR A 846 31.52 -8.97 1.79
CA THR A 846 31.29 -9.55 3.12
C THR A 846 30.29 -8.70 3.88
N TYR A 847 29.37 -9.30 4.64
CA TYR A 847 28.39 -8.57 5.44
C TYR A 847 28.08 -9.23 6.78
N LYS A 848 27.55 -8.41 7.71
CA LYS A 848 26.94 -8.81 8.98
C LYS A 848 25.65 -8.04 9.17
N VAL A 849 24.59 -8.73 9.56
CA VAL A 849 23.38 -8.08 10.06
C VAL A 849 23.60 -7.71 11.54
N GLY A 850 23.14 -6.53 11.94
CA GLY A 850 23.46 -5.94 13.22
C GLY A 850 22.31 -5.12 13.81
N HIS A 851 22.30 -5.04 15.13
CA HIS A 851 21.31 -4.31 15.93
C HIS A 851 22.03 -3.49 16.99
N ARG A 852 21.87 -2.15 16.96
CA ARG A 852 22.35 -1.27 18.03
C ARG A 852 21.20 -1.03 19.01
N LEU A 853 21.26 -1.68 20.16
CA LEU A 853 20.31 -1.46 21.25
C LEU A 853 20.41 -0.01 21.76
N PHE A 854 19.33 0.55 22.29
CA PHE A 854 19.34 1.93 22.83
C PHE A 854 20.31 2.15 24.01
N ASN A 855 20.78 1.08 24.67
CA ASN A 855 21.87 1.15 25.65
C ASN A 855 23.29 1.16 25.01
N SER A 856 23.38 1.40 23.70
CA SER A 856 24.59 1.37 22.87
C SER A 856 25.30 0.01 22.74
N THR A 857 24.71 -1.08 23.22
CA THR A 857 25.22 -2.44 22.95
C THR A 857 24.92 -2.84 21.50
N TYR A 858 25.90 -3.43 20.82
CA TYR A 858 25.71 -3.99 19.49
C TYR A 858 25.54 -5.51 19.54
N ILE A 859 24.43 -6.01 19.02
CA ILE A 859 24.19 -7.44 18.75
C ILE A 859 24.51 -7.70 17.28
N TRP A 860 25.29 -8.74 17.00
CA TRP A 860 25.80 -9.05 15.66
C TRP A 860 25.51 -10.50 15.27
N SER A 861 25.32 -10.75 13.98
CA SER A 861 25.40 -12.08 13.41
C SER A 861 26.85 -12.55 13.18
N SER A 862 26.97 -13.82 12.79
CA SER A 862 28.08 -14.34 11.99
C SER A 862 28.36 -13.48 10.74
N GLU A 863 29.56 -13.62 10.18
CA GLU A 863 29.93 -12.98 8.92
C GLU A 863 29.53 -13.83 7.73
N TYR A 864 28.81 -13.22 6.79
CA TYR A 864 28.36 -13.80 5.53
C TYR A 864 29.13 -13.18 4.36
N GLN A 865 29.05 -13.79 3.18
CA GLN A 865 29.70 -13.31 1.96
C GLN A 865 28.86 -13.61 0.73
N PHE A 866 28.87 -12.70 -0.25
CA PHE A 866 28.23 -12.91 -1.54
C PHE A 866 29.11 -12.40 -2.68
N LYS A 867 28.79 -12.82 -3.90
CA LYS A 867 29.37 -12.27 -5.13
C LYS A 867 28.34 -11.35 -5.77
N ALA A 868 28.70 -10.09 -6.03
CA ALA A 868 27.82 -9.17 -6.74
C ALA A 868 27.51 -9.68 -8.16
N SER A 869 26.28 -9.46 -8.64
CA SER A 869 25.82 -9.92 -9.95
C SER A 869 26.72 -9.39 -11.10
N PRO A 870 26.80 -10.10 -12.24
CA PRO A 870 27.33 -9.56 -13.49
C PRO A 870 26.57 -8.30 -13.93
N TYR A 871 27.26 -7.43 -14.68
CA TYR A 871 26.58 -6.36 -15.42
C TYR A 871 25.62 -6.97 -16.48
N PRO A 872 24.44 -6.38 -16.77
CA PRO A 872 23.52 -6.89 -17.80
C PRO A 872 24.19 -7.03 -19.18
N GLY A 873 24.19 -8.26 -19.70
CA GLY A 873 24.90 -8.66 -20.91
C GLY A 873 26.42 -8.81 -20.81
N GLN A 874 26.98 -8.93 -19.61
CA GLN A 874 28.37 -9.31 -19.43
C GLN A 874 28.60 -10.74 -19.96
N ASN A 875 29.53 -10.91 -20.90
CA ASN A 875 29.89 -12.23 -21.43
C ASN A 875 30.74 -13.01 -20.40
N SER A 876 30.11 -13.93 -19.66
CA SER A 876 30.77 -14.76 -18.65
C SER A 876 29.92 -15.98 -18.29
N LEU A 877 30.53 -17.06 -17.82
CA LEU A 877 29.80 -18.24 -17.33
C LEU A 877 28.81 -17.86 -16.22
N GLN A 878 27.52 -18.18 -16.42
CA GLN A 878 26.42 -17.81 -15.53
C GLN A 878 25.49 -19.01 -15.33
N ARG A 879 25.21 -19.36 -14.06
CA ARG A 879 24.57 -20.62 -13.67
C ARG A 879 23.36 -20.36 -12.76
N VAL A 880 22.17 -20.65 -13.24
CA VAL A 880 20.88 -20.33 -12.62
C VAL A 880 20.19 -21.63 -12.20
N VAL A 881 19.61 -21.70 -11.01
CA VAL A 881 18.79 -22.85 -10.58
C VAL A 881 17.33 -22.45 -10.39
N ILE A 882 16.40 -23.29 -10.85
CA ILE A 882 14.96 -22.97 -10.96
C ILE A 882 14.12 -24.22 -10.60
N PHE A 883 13.16 -24.07 -9.69
CA PHE A 883 12.21 -25.10 -9.26
C PHE A 883 11.03 -24.42 -8.53
N GLY A 884 9.85 -25.04 -8.48
CA GLY A 884 8.79 -24.66 -7.56
C GLY A 884 8.70 -25.64 -6.38
N ASP A 885 7.72 -25.45 -5.49
CA ASP A 885 7.09 -26.55 -4.75
C ASP A 885 8.02 -27.35 -3.81
N MET A 886 9.12 -26.72 -3.35
CA MET A 886 10.10 -27.39 -2.48
C MET A 886 9.58 -27.59 -1.05
N GLY A 887 8.77 -26.67 -0.53
CA GLY A 887 8.34 -26.70 0.87
C GLY A 887 9.51 -26.75 1.85
N LYS A 888 9.27 -27.40 2.99
CA LYS A 888 10.25 -27.69 4.06
C LYS A 888 10.14 -29.15 4.53
N ASP A 889 11.10 -29.61 5.33
CA ASP A 889 11.05 -30.90 6.02
C ASP A 889 12.01 -30.85 7.24
N GLU A 890 11.79 -31.68 8.26
CA GLU A 890 12.49 -31.61 9.54
C GLU A 890 13.72 -32.52 9.58
N ALA A 891 14.91 -31.93 9.73
CA ALA A 891 16.18 -32.64 9.63
C ALA A 891 16.47 -33.61 10.79
N ASP A 892 15.63 -33.65 11.83
CA ASP A 892 15.62 -34.68 12.88
C ASP A 892 14.56 -35.78 12.66
N GLY A 893 13.73 -35.65 11.61
CA GLY A 893 12.62 -36.53 11.28
C GLY A 893 11.41 -36.38 12.21
N SER A 894 11.20 -35.22 12.83
CA SER A 894 9.92 -34.85 13.46
C SER A 894 8.80 -34.77 12.42
N ASN A 895 7.55 -35.02 12.85
CA ASN A 895 6.35 -34.73 12.08
C ASN A 895 5.82 -33.33 12.48
N GLU A 896 4.99 -32.72 11.64
CA GLU A 896 4.42 -31.40 11.89
C GLU A 896 3.16 -31.16 11.05
N TYR A 897 2.62 -29.94 11.07
CA TYR A 897 1.53 -29.59 10.16
C TYR A 897 2.03 -29.49 8.72
N ASN A 898 1.19 -29.89 7.76
CA ASN A 898 1.50 -29.86 6.32
C ASN A 898 2.78 -30.63 5.95
N ASP A 899 3.10 -31.68 6.70
CA ASP A 899 4.21 -32.61 6.44
C ASP A 899 3.90 -33.52 5.22
N PHE A 900 4.15 -32.99 4.02
CA PHE A 900 3.98 -33.71 2.75
C PHE A 900 5.05 -33.38 1.69
N GLN A 901 6.19 -32.79 2.07
CA GLN A 901 7.27 -32.43 1.15
C GLN A 901 8.53 -33.30 1.31
N TYR A 902 8.34 -34.61 1.15
CA TYR A 902 9.29 -35.71 1.46
C TYR A 902 10.69 -35.63 0.80
N ALA A 903 10.93 -34.72 -0.13
CA ALA A 903 12.24 -34.49 -0.74
C ALA A 903 12.80 -33.07 -0.57
N SER A 904 12.16 -32.21 0.21
CA SER A 904 12.60 -30.83 0.46
C SER A 904 14.06 -30.74 0.93
N LEU A 905 14.43 -31.58 1.91
CA LEU A 905 15.81 -31.71 2.41
C LEU A 905 16.77 -32.32 1.38
N ASN A 906 16.29 -33.11 0.42
CA ASN A 906 17.13 -33.65 -0.66
C ASN A 906 17.48 -32.54 -1.66
N THR A 907 16.48 -31.79 -2.15
CA THR A 907 16.67 -30.64 -3.04
C THR A 907 17.59 -29.60 -2.41
N THR A 908 17.29 -29.19 -1.18
CA THR A 908 18.12 -28.27 -0.38
C THR A 908 19.57 -28.76 -0.29
N ARG A 909 19.79 -30.05 -0.02
CA ARG A 909 21.14 -30.65 0.08
C ARG A 909 21.90 -30.62 -1.25
N GLN A 910 21.26 -30.91 -2.38
CA GLN A 910 21.93 -30.83 -3.69
C GLN A 910 22.33 -29.40 -4.04
N LEU A 911 21.47 -28.41 -3.74
CA LEU A 911 21.78 -27.00 -3.94
C LEU A 911 22.97 -26.55 -3.07
N ILE A 912 23.03 -26.96 -1.81
CA ILE A 912 24.18 -26.67 -0.92
C ILE A 912 25.46 -27.34 -1.45
N GLN A 913 25.39 -28.57 -1.95
CA GLN A 913 26.56 -29.29 -2.49
C GLN A 913 27.10 -28.65 -3.78
N ASP A 914 26.22 -28.20 -4.69
CA ASP A 914 26.58 -27.58 -5.96
C ASP A 914 26.68 -26.04 -5.89
N LEU A 915 26.56 -25.44 -4.70
CA LEU A 915 26.41 -23.98 -4.50
C LEU A 915 27.55 -23.14 -5.11
N LYS A 916 28.78 -23.65 -5.17
CA LYS A 916 29.92 -22.99 -5.85
C LYS A 916 29.71 -22.85 -7.37
N ASN A 917 28.78 -23.64 -7.92
CA ASN A 917 28.36 -23.66 -9.30
C ASN A 917 26.91 -23.20 -9.51
N ILE A 918 26.34 -22.49 -8.54
CA ILE A 918 25.05 -21.81 -8.63
C ILE A 918 25.33 -20.34 -8.34
N ASP A 919 24.90 -19.45 -9.23
CA ASP A 919 25.15 -18.01 -9.12
C ASP A 919 23.89 -17.24 -8.66
N ILE A 920 22.70 -17.83 -8.86
CA ILE A 920 21.38 -17.33 -8.46
C ILE A 920 20.35 -18.48 -8.45
N VAL A 921 19.35 -18.39 -7.56
CA VAL A 921 18.23 -19.34 -7.43
C VAL A 921 16.89 -18.64 -7.64
N PHE A 922 15.93 -19.31 -8.29
CA PHE A 922 14.52 -18.93 -8.38
C PHE A 922 13.64 -20.07 -7.85
N HIS A 923 12.89 -19.80 -6.77
CA HIS A 923 11.85 -20.68 -6.23
C HIS A 923 10.48 -20.17 -6.67
N ILE A 924 9.90 -20.80 -7.70
CA ILE A 924 8.74 -20.27 -8.44
C ILE A 924 7.40 -20.68 -7.80
N GLY A 925 7.16 -20.16 -6.60
CA GLY A 925 5.94 -20.37 -5.80
C GLY A 925 5.91 -21.69 -5.05
N ASP A 926 4.94 -21.80 -4.14
CA ASP A 926 4.79 -22.88 -3.17
C ASP A 926 6.08 -23.08 -2.36
N ILE A 927 6.30 -22.09 -1.51
CA ILE A 927 7.57 -21.82 -0.83
C ILE A 927 7.76 -22.77 0.34
N CYS A 928 6.83 -22.78 1.30
CA CYS A 928 6.99 -23.52 2.55
C CYS A 928 5.77 -24.35 2.99
N TYR A 929 4.64 -24.25 2.28
CA TYR A 929 3.36 -24.86 2.66
C TYR A 929 2.94 -24.61 4.12
N ALA A 930 3.26 -23.44 4.68
CA ALA A 930 2.88 -23.09 6.05
C ALA A 930 1.35 -23.11 6.23
N ASN A 931 0.59 -22.69 5.23
CA ASN A 931 -0.87 -22.76 5.14
C ASN A 931 -1.57 -22.37 6.47
N GLY A 932 -1.10 -21.28 7.06
CA GLY A 932 -1.54 -20.69 8.33
C GLY A 932 -0.88 -21.22 9.60
N TYR A 933 0.15 -22.07 9.52
CA TYR A 933 1.00 -22.49 10.63
C TYR A 933 2.33 -21.72 10.62
N ILE A 934 2.27 -20.46 11.07
CA ILE A 934 3.25 -19.39 10.82
C ILE A 934 4.68 -19.71 11.31
N SER A 935 4.86 -20.62 12.27
CA SER A 935 6.19 -21.10 12.69
C SER A 935 7.05 -21.67 11.55
N GLN A 936 6.41 -22.15 10.49
CA GLN A 936 7.07 -22.86 9.40
C GLN A 936 7.81 -21.91 8.43
N TRP A 937 7.55 -20.59 8.50
CA TRP A 937 8.33 -19.57 7.80
C TRP A 937 9.73 -19.35 8.40
N ASP A 938 9.87 -19.41 9.73
CA ASP A 938 11.19 -19.40 10.39
C ASP A 938 11.98 -20.68 10.04
N GLN A 939 11.30 -21.83 10.04
CA GLN A 939 11.88 -23.11 9.63
C GLN A 939 12.39 -23.08 8.19
N PHE A 940 11.56 -22.63 7.24
CA PHE A 940 11.95 -22.53 5.84
C PHE A 940 13.13 -21.56 5.64
N THR A 941 13.07 -20.37 6.24
CA THR A 941 14.18 -19.41 6.12
C THR A 941 15.48 -19.91 6.76
N ALA A 942 15.41 -20.70 7.84
CA ALA A 942 16.56 -21.41 8.39
C ALA A 942 17.07 -22.54 7.46
N GLN A 943 16.18 -23.30 6.83
CA GLN A 943 16.51 -24.37 5.89
C GLN A 943 17.27 -23.82 4.65
N ILE A 944 16.86 -22.66 4.12
CA ILE A 944 17.52 -22.04 2.97
C ILE A 944 18.67 -21.08 3.33
N GLU A 945 18.91 -20.74 4.60
CA GLU A 945 20.00 -19.85 5.04
C GLU A 945 21.37 -20.20 4.41
N PRO A 946 21.80 -21.49 4.31
CA PRO A 946 23.09 -21.85 3.72
C PRO A 946 23.23 -21.53 2.21
N ILE A 947 22.11 -21.31 1.52
CA ILE A 947 22.03 -20.92 0.10
C ILE A 947 21.81 -19.40 0.00
N ALA A 948 20.71 -18.94 0.59
CA ALA A 948 20.17 -17.59 0.42
C ALA A 948 21.02 -16.50 1.08
N SER A 949 21.89 -16.84 2.04
CA SER A 949 22.87 -15.89 2.62
C SER A 949 24.12 -15.67 1.74
N THR A 950 24.25 -16.41 0.63
CA THR A 950 25.45 -16.42 -0.22
C THR A 950 25.15 -16.11 -1.70
N VAL A 951 23.99 -16.53 -2.21
CA VAL A 951 23.49 -16.21 -3.56
C VAL A 951 22.07 -15.64 -3.48
N PRO A 952 21.61 -14.86 -4.47
CA PRO A 952 20.23 -14.37 -4.47
C PRO A 952 19.24 -15.53 -4.56
N TYR A 953 18.26 -15.55 -3.67
CA TYR A 953 17.16 -16.51 -3.63
C TYR A 953 15.87 -15.78 -3.99
N MET A 954 15.61 -15.70 -5.29
CA MET A 954 14.45 -15.03 -5.85
C MET A 954 13.21 -15.94 -5.69
N ILE A 955 12.04 -15.36 -5.46
CA ILE A 955 10.78 -16.10 -5.25
C ILE A 955 9.69 -15.64 -6.22
N ALA A 956 8.71 -16.49 -6.49
CA ALA A 956 7.39 -16.10 -6.98
C ALA A 956 6.32 -16.46 -5.94
N SER A 957 5.09 -15.97 -6.09
CA SER A 957 3.95 -16.45 -5.31
C SER A 957 3.36 -17.70 -5.94
N GLY A 958 3.04 -18.71 -5.14
CA GLY A 958 2.14 -19.80 -5.50
C GLY A 958 0.80 -19.75 -4.78
N ASN A 959 -0.06 -20.73 -5.02
CA ASN A 959 -1.40 -20.76 -4.40
C ASN A 959 -1.31 -20.97 -2.88
N HIS A 960 -0.31 -21.70 -2.39
CA HIS A 960 -0.09 -21.85 -0.95
C HIS A 960 0.44 -20.60 -0.24
N GLU A 961 0.88 -19.57 -0.97
CA GLU A 961 1.17 -18.25 -0.38
C GLU A 961 -0.03 -17.29 -0.40
N ARG A 962 -1.03 -17.51 -1.26
CA ARG A 962 -1.93 -16.42 -1.69
C ARG A 962 -3.41 -16.74 -1.81
N ASP A 963 -3.82 -17.99 -2.06
CA ASP A 963 -5.21 -18.34 -2.35
C ASP A 963 -6.12 -18.30 -1.11
N TRP A 964 -6.97 -17.27 -1.05
CA TRP A 964 -8.02 -17.17 -0.05
C TRP A 964 -9.28 -16.46 -0.56
N PRO A 965 -10.50 -16.95 -0.28
CA PRO A 965 -11.72 -16.44 -0.92
C PRO A 965 -12.01 -14.99 -0.50
N GLY A 966 -12.32 -14.14 -1.48
CA GLY A 966 -12.68 -12.75 -1.24
C GLY A 966 -11.52 -11.82 -0.92
N THR A 967 -10.28 -12.19 -1.27
CA THR A 967 -9.06 -11.39 -1.00
C THR A 967 -8.42 -10.78 -2.24
N GLY A 968 -9.09 -10.83 -3.39
CA GLY A 968 -8.56 -10.32 -4.67
C GLY A 968 -7.64 -11.29 -5.42
N SER A 969 -7.37 -12.49 -4.88
CA SER A 969 -6.78 -13.57 -5.67
C SER A 969 -7.72 -13.99 -6.81
N PHE A 970 -7.16 -14.34 -7.96
CA PHE A 970 -7.89 -14.80 -9.14
C PHE A 970 -8.51 -16.19 -8.90
N TYR A 971 -7.80 -17.05 -8.16
CA TYR A 971 -8.32 -18.30 -7.67
C TYR A 971 -8.97 -18.12 -6.28
N GLY A 972 -10.08 -18.83 -6.08
CA GLY A 972 -10.93 -18.73 -4.90
C GLY A 972 -10.72 -19.87 -3.90
N ASN A 973 -9.57 -20.55 -3.93
CA ASN A 973 -9.27 -21.70 -3.07
C ASN A 973 -8.92 -21.24 -1.65
N LYS A 974 -8.39 -22.16 -0.82
CA LYS A 974 -8.10 -21.91 0.61
C LYS A 974 -6.69 -22.34 1.00
N ASP A 975 -5.83 -22.43 0.01
CA ASP A 975 -4.63 -23.26 0.04
C ASP A 975 -3.57 -22.64 0.95
N SER A 976 -3.57 -21.30 1.05
CA SER A 976 -2.73 -20.54 1.99
C SER A 976 -3.20 -20.56 3.44
N GLY A 977 -4.32 -21.21 3.78
CA GLY A 977 -4.81 -21.30 5.16
C GLY A 977 -5.06 -19.95 5.85
N GLY A 978 -5.37 -18.91 5.06
CA GLY A 978 -5.65 -17.58 5.55
C GLY A 978 -4.42 -16.68 5.69
N GLU A 979 -3.28 -17.10 5.14
CA GLU A 979 -2.17 -16.22 4.78
C GLU A 979 -2.57 -15.45 3.50
N CYS A 980 -3.03 -14.21 3.67
CA CYS A 980 -3.65 -13.44 2.60
C CYS A 980 -3.41 -11.92 2.76
N GLY A 981 -2.21 -11.55 3.24
CA GLY A 981 -2.04 -10.33 4.03
C GLY A 981 -0.74 -9.52 3.86
N VAL A 982 -0.09 -9.56 2.70
CA VAL A 982 0.81 -8.47 2.24
C VAL A 982 0.66 -8.31 0.73
N LEU A 983 0.50 -7.07 0.25
CA LEU A 983 0.68 -6.74 -1.17
C LEU A 983 2.18 -6.59 -1.46
N ALA A 984 2.85 -7.72 -1.72
CA ALA A 984 4.21 -7.70 -2.24
C ALA A 984 4.21 -7.41 -3.74
N GLU A 985 5.33 -6.89 -4.27
CA GLU A 985 5.59 -6.81 -5.73
C GLU A 985 5.88 -8.23 -6.26
N THR A 986 4.86 -9.09 -6.31
CA THR A 986 4.95 -10.53 -6.66
C THR A 986 5.24 -10.80 -8.14
N MET A 987 4.88 -9.87 -9.01
CA MET A 987 5.29 -9.82 -10.42
C MET A 987 6.43 -8.81 -10.60
N TYR A 988 7.56 -9.25 -11.17
CA TYR A 988 8.76 -8.41 -11.31
C TYR A 988 9.70 -8.88 -12.41
N SER A 989 10.59 -7.98 -12.84
CA SER A 989 11.66 -8.24 -13.80
C SER A 989 13.01 -8.24 -13.10
N THR A 990 13.91 -9.17 -13.42
CA THR A 990 15.30 -9.12 -12.92
C THR A 990 16.31 -9.64 -13.93
N ASP A 991 17.59 -9.30 -13.72
CA ASP A 991 18.68 -9.48 -14.67
C ASP A 991 19.89 -10.17 -14.03
N TYR A 992 20.35 -11.26 -14.62
CA TYR A 992 21.59 -11.93 -14.23
C TYR A 992 22.53 -12.09 -15.44
N GLY A 993 23.32 -11.06 -15.72
CA GLY A 993 24.21 -11.05 -16.88
C GLY A 993 23.43 -11.18 -18.20
N MET A 994 23.67 -12.26 -18.95
CA MET A 994 23.04 -12.55 -20.25
C MET A 994 21.58 -13.01 -20.13
N PHE A 995 21.09 -13.26 -18.91
CA PHE A 995 19.69 -13.63 -18.65
C PHE A 995 18.83 -12.42 -18.27
N ARG A 996 17.62 -12.36 -18.84
CA ARG A 996 16.46 -11.58 -18.37
C ARG A 996 15.39 -12.54 -17.88
N PHE A 997 14.86 -12.29 -16.69
CA PHE A 997 13.72 -13.01 -16.13
C PHE A 997 12.51 -12.08 -16.04
N CYS A 998 11.36 -12.59 -16.49
CA CYS A 998 10.06 -11.99 -16.25
C CYS A 998 9.24 -12.94 -15.38
N VAL A 999 9.01 -12.54 -14.13
CA VAL A 999 8.31 -13.36 -13.11
C VAL A 999 6.86 -12.89 -13.01
N ALA A 1000 5.93 -13.82 -13.15
CA ALA A 1000 4.50 -13.62 -13.04
C ALA A 1000 3.95 -14.25 -11.76
N ASP A 1001 2.90 -13.65 -11.22
CA ASP A 1001 2.10 -14.14 -10.12
C ASP A 1001 0.82 -14.78 -10.68
N THR A 1002 0.73 -16.11 -10.60
CA THR A 1002 -0.42 -16.86 -11.16
C THR A 1002 -1.67 -16.78 -10.31
N GLU A 1003 -1.60 -16.18 -9.12
CA GLU A 1003 -2.74 -16.04 -8.23
C GLU A 1003 -3.45 -14.68 -8.43
N HIS A 1004 -3.02 -13.91 -9.42
CA HIS A 1004 -3.70 -12.72 -9.95
C HIS A 1004 -3.84 -12.79 -11.49
N ASP A 1005 -4.80 -12.07 -12.07
CA ASP A 1005 -5.20 -12.26 -13.47
C ASP A 1005 -4.13 -11.81 -14.50
N TRP A 1006 -3.63 -12.76 -15.31
CA TRP A 1006 -2.60 -12.56 -16.33
C TRP A 1006 -3.13 -12.31 -17.75
N ARG A 1007 -4.45 -12.25 -17.95
CA ARG A 1007 -5.07 -12.26 -19.29
C ARG A 1007 -4.94 -10.92 -20.02
N GLU A 1008 -5.11 -10.96 -21.34
CA GLU A 1008 -4.95 -9.77 -22.20
C GLU A 1008 -5.81 -8.58 -21.73
N GLY A 1009 -5.14 -7.47 -21.42
CA GLY A 1009 -5.76 -6.24 -20.90
C GLY A 1009 -5.54 -5.98 -19.41
N THR A 1010 -5.12 -6.96 -18.60
CA THR A 1010 -4.81 -6.74 -17.17
C THR A 1010 -3.53 -5.92 -16.96
N GLU A 1011 -3.27 -5.51 -15.72
CA GLU A 1011 -2.01 -4.89 -15.33
C GLU A 1011 -0.83 -5.86 -15.50
N GLN A 1012 -0.98 -7.10 -15.02
CA GLN A 1012 0.04 -8.14 -15.16
C GLN A 1012 0.40 -8.43 -16.62
N TYR A 1013 -0.58 -8.50 -17.53
CA TYR A 1013 -0.30 -8.69 -18.96
C TYR A 1013 0.55 -7.54 -19.55
N LYS A 1014 0.27 -6.28 -19.14
CA LYS A 1014 1.04 -5.10 -19.57
C LYS A 1014 2.45 -5.09 -18.97
N PHE A 1015 2.58 -5.48 -17.70
CA PHE A 1015 3.88 -5.67 -17.05
C PHE A 1015 4.71 -6.74 -17.79
N ILE A 1016 4.12 -7.90 -18.08
CA ILE A 1016 4.79 -8.99 -18.81
C ILE A 1016 5.22 -8.50 -20.20
N GLU A 1017 4.35 -7.82 -20.95
CA GLU A 1017 4.72 -7.23 -22.25
C GLU A 1017 5.88 -6.23 -22.11
N HIS A 1018 5.87 -5.35 -21.10
CA HIS A 1018 6.96 -4.40 -20.88
C HIS A 1018 8.29 -5.09 -20.49
N CYS A 1019 8.25 -6.11 -19.64
CA CYS A 1019 9.44 -6.89 -19.25
C CYS A 1019 10.07 -7.61 -20.44
N LEU A 1020 9.23 -8.19 -21.31
CA LEU A 1020 9.62 -8.89 -22.53
C LEU A 1020 10.06 -7.94 -23.66
N ALA A 1021 9.54 -6.71 -23.70
CA ALA A 1021 9.88 -5.70 -24.71
C ALA A 1021 11.15 -4.89 -24.38
N SER A 1022 11.47 -4.71 -23.11
CA SER A 1022 12.56 -3.83 -22.63
C SER A 1022 13.96 -4.47 -22.67
N VAL A 1023 14.07 -5.75 -23.04
CA VAL A 1023 15.35 -6.47 -23.05
C VAL A 1023 16.11 -6.27 -24.36
N ASP A 1024 17.35 -5.80 -24.25
CA ASP A 1024 18.30 -5.81 -25.37
C ASP A 1024 18.76 -7.25 -25.63
N ARG A 1025 18.13 -7.93 -26.60
CA ARG A 1025 18.47 -9.32 -26.95
C ARG A 1025 19.84 -9.52 -27.60
N GLN A 1026 20.58 -8.45 -27.92
CA GLN A 1026 21.99 -8.57 -28.32
C GLN A 1026 22.88 -8.76 -27.10
N LYS A 1027 22.59 -8.04 -26.01
CA LYS A 1027 23.28 -8.12 -24.72
C LYS A 1027 22.77 -9.28 -23.86
N GLN A 1028 21.46 -9.48 -23.83
CA GLN A 1028 20.76 -10.44 -22.98
C GLN A 1028 19.98 -11.43 -23.86
N PRO A 1029 20.68 -12.35 -24.54
CA PRO A 1029 20.09 -13.27 -25.49
C PRO A 1029 19.13 -14.27 -24.84
N TRP A 1030 19.24 -14.54 -23.53
CA TRP A 1030 18.47 -15.57 -22.82
C TRP A 1030 17.27 -14.95 -22.09
N LEU A 1031 16.08 -15.07 -22.69
CA LEU A 1031 14.84 -14.51 -22.18
C LEU A 1031 13.97 -15.61 -21.57
N ILE A 1032 13.81 -15.56 -20.25
CA ILE A 1032 13.15 -16.60 -19.45
C ILE A 1032 11.85 -16.05 -18.85
N PHE A 1033 10.75 -16.77 -19.00
CA PHE A 1033 9.48 -16.49 -18.33
C PHE A 1033 9.28 -17.46 -17.17
N LEU A 1034 8.90 -16.95 -16.00
CA LEU A 1034 8.68 -17.73 -14.79
C LEU A 1034 7.29 -17.46 -14.22
N ALA A 1035 6.59 -18.50 -13.82
CA ALA A 1035 5.29 -18.43 -13.15
C ALA A 1035 5.12 -19.64 -12.22
N HIS A 1036 4.22 -19.61 -11.25
CA HIS A 1036 3.97 -20.78 -10.41
C HIS A 1036 3.04 -21.79 -11.11
N ARG A 1037 1.74 -21.51 -11.23
CA ARG A 1037 0.80 -22.40 -11.95
C ARG A 1037 1.18 -22.58 -13.41
N VAL A 1038 0.83 -23.72 -13.99
CA VAL A 1038 1.21 -24.03 -15.38
C VAL A 1038 0.35 -23.24 -16.36
N LEU A 1039 0.83 -22.06 -16.75
CA LEU A 1039 0.21 -21.27 -17.83
C LEU A 1039 0.54 -21.80 -19.23
N GLY A 1040 1.49 -22.73 -19.37
CA GLY A 1040 1.98 -23.22 -20.67
C GLY A 1040 1.41 -24.58 -21.08
N TYR A 1041 2.14 -25.64 -20.73
CA TYR A 1041 1.82 -27.02 -21.09
C TYR A 1041 2.27 -27.96 -19.97
N SER A 1042 1.36 -28.80 -19.49
CA SER A 1042 1.61 -29.91 -18.57
C SER A 1042 0.64 -31.05 -18.86
N SER A 1043 1.13 -32.26 -18.70
CA SER A 1043 0.39 -33.51 -18.76
C SER A 1043 0.06 -34.06 -17.36
N GLY A 1044 0.06 -33.21 -16.33
CA GLY A 1044 -0.40 -33.56 -14.98
C GLY A 1044 -1.86 -34.06 -15.01
N ILE A 1045 -2.15 -35.13 -14.25
CA ILE A 1045 -3.42 -35.85 -14.32
C ILE A 1045 -4.63 -34.95 -14.01
N PHE A 1046 -4.50 -34.01 -13.08
CA PHE A 1046 -5.61 -33.16 -12.65
C PHE A 1046 -6.10 -32.22 -13.76
N TYR A 1047 -5.19 -31.52 -14.46
CA TYR A 1047 -5.57 -30.75 -15.65
C TYR A 1047 -6.24 -31.62 -16.72
N ALA A 1048 -5.74 -32.84 -16.93
CA ALA A 1048 -6.29 -33.74 -17.95
C ALA A 1048 -7.68 -34.30 -17.60
N VAL A 1049 -8.00 -34.47 -16.32
CA VAL A 1049 -9.35 -34.82 -15.82
C VAL A 1049 -10.33 -33.67 -16.11
N ASP A 1050 -9.90 -32.42 -15.92
CA ASP A 1050 -10.68 -31.21 -16.27
C ASP A 1050 -10.65 -30.86 -17.78
N GLY A 1051 -10.11 -31.75 -18.62
CA GLY A 1051 -10.09 -31.60 -20.08
C GLY A 1051 -9.02 -30.63 -20.61
N SER A 1052 -8.04 -30.26 -19.80
CA SER A 1052 -6.97 -29.30 -20.10
C SER A 1052 -5.57 -29.93 -20.07
N PHE A 1053 -4.56 -29.13 -20.43
CA PHE A 1053 -3.13 -29.42 -20.31
C PHE A 1053 -2.36 -28.19 -19.76
N ALA A 1054 -3.04 -27.37 -18.95
CA ALA A 1054 -2.58 -26.15 -18.28
C ALA A 1054 -3.74 -25.61 -17.42
N GLU A 1055 -3.49 -24.51 -16.71
CA GLU A 1055 -4.57 -23.66 -16.21
C GLU A 1055 -5.51 -23.20 -17.34
N PRO A 1056 -6.84 -23.15 -17.10
CA PRO A 1056 -7.79 -22.57 -18.05
C PRO A 1056 -7.42 -21.13 -18.40
N MET A 1057 -7.36 -20.82 -19.71
CA MET A 1057 -6.94 -19.51 -20.24
C MET A 1057 -5.45 -19.16 -20.02
N GLY A 1058 -4.62 -20.10 -19.55
CA GLY A 1058 -3.21 -19.88 -19.23
C GLY A 1058 -2.40 -19.38 -20.42
N ARG A 1059 -2.36 -20.14 -21.52
CA ARG A 1059 -1.49 -19.86 -22.68
C ARG A 1059 -2.15 -18.91 -23.68
N GLU A 1060 -3.48 -18.89 -23.73
CA GLU A 1060 -4.23 -18.36 -24.87
C GLU A 1060 -4.00 -16.86 -25.09
N SER A 1061 -3.83 -16.10 -23.99
CA SER A 1061 -3.36 -14.71 -24.03
C SER A 1061 -1.83 -14.64 -24.16
N LEU A 1062 -1.09 -15.27 -23.24
CA LEU A 1062 0.34 -15.02 -23.07
C LEU A 1062 1.22 -15.56 -24.20
N GLN A 1063 0.80 -16.59 -24.93
CA GLN A 1063 1.56 -17.10 -26.08
C GLN A 1063 1.73 -16.06 -27.18
N LYS A 1064 0.83 -15.05 -27.26
CA LYS A 1064 1.02 -13.88 -28.14
C LYS A 1064 2.31 -13.15 -27.78
N LEU A 1065 2.54 -12.88 -26.50
CA LEU A 1065 3.72 -12.18 -25.99
C LEU A 1065 4.96 -13.06 -26.07
N TRP A 1066 4.87 -14.32 -25.60
CA TRP A 1066 5.98 -15.27 -25.64
C TRP A 1066 6.52 -15.48 -27.06
N GLN A 1067 5.62 -15.60 -28.05
CA GLN A 1067 6.01 -15.71 -29.46
C GLN A 1067 6.54 -14.38 -30.01
N LYS A 1068 5.80 -13.27 -29.83
CA LYS A 1068 6.17 -11.92 -30.31
C LYS A 1068 7.57 -11.52 -29.88
N TYR A 1069 7.90 -11.70 -28.60
CA TYR A 1069 9.20 -11.34 -28.02
C TYR A 1069 10.22 -12.48 -27.99
N LYS A 1070 9.85 -13.67 -28.51
CA LYS A 1070 10.67 -14.87 -28.60
C LYS A 1070 11.29 -15.25 -27.25
N VAL A 1071 10.42 -15.53 -26.27
CA VAL A 1071 10.80 -16.17 -25.01
C VAL A 1071 11.40 -17.54 -25.32
N ASP A 1072 12.53 -17.83 -24.70
CA ASP A 1072 13.29 -19.03 -25.00
C ASP A 1072 12.77 -20.24 -24.22
N ILE A 1073 12.57 -20.01 -22.92
CA ILE A 1073 12.11 -21.01 -21.98
C ILE A 1073 11.07 -20.37 -21.05
N ALA A 1074 9.93 -21.03 -20.90
CA ALA A 1074 8.92 -20.70 -19.90
C ALA A 1074 8.81 -21.85 -18.89
N ILE A 1075 9.02 -21.56 -17.60
CA ILE A 1075 9.15 -22.57 -16.54
C ILE A 1075 8.06 -22.36 -15.47
N TYR A 1076 7.47 -23.47 -15.03
CA TYR A 1076 6.34 -23.53 -14.10
C TYR A 1076 6.61 -24.46 -12.91
N GLY A 1077 6.01 -24.17 -11.76
CA GLY A 1077 5.87 -25.08 -10.62
C GLY A 1077 4.50 -25.79 -10.64
N HIS A 1078 3.86 -25.90 -9.48
CA HIS A 1078 2.48 -26.33 -9.19
C HIS A 1078 2.15 -27.80 -9.49
N VAL A 1079 2.62 -28.33 -10.62
CA VAL A 1079 2.53 -29.74 -10.95
C VAL A 1079 3.79 -30.40 -10.41
N HIS A 1080 3.65 -31.19 -9.34
CA HIS A 1080 4.76 -31.80 -8.61
C HIS A 1080 5.45 -32.96 -9.37
N ASN A 1081 6.07 -32.65 -10.51
CA ASN A 1081 6.87 -33.57 -11.31
C ASN A 1081 7.82 -32.76 -12.25
N TYR A 1082 8.46 -33.43 -13.21
CA TYR A 1082 9.20 -32.77 -14.28
C TYR A 1082 8.63 -33.11 -15.65
N GLU A 1083 8.41 -32.11 -16.51
CA GLU A 1083 8.05 -32.33 -17.92
C GLU A 1083 8.68 -31.27 -18.82
N ARG A 1084 9.12 -31.68 -20.00
CA ARG A 1084 9.66 -30.78 -21.03
C ARG A 1084 8.97 -30.97 -22.37
N THR A 1085 8.65 -29.83 -22.99
CA THR A 1085 8.07 -29.75 -24.33
C THR A 1085 9.13 -29.57 -25.44
N CYS A 1086 8.72 -29.82 -26.69
CA CYS A 1086 9.37 -29.26 -27.87
C CYS A 1086 9.23 -27.73 -27.89
N PRO A 1087 10.06 -26.99 -28.67
CA PRO A 1087 9.73 -25.62 -29.05
C PRO A 1087 8.36 -25.62 -29.73
N ILE A 1088 7.42 -24.83 -29.18
CA ILE A 1088 5.99 -24.96 -29.46
C ILE A 1088 5.32 -23.60 -29.59
N TYR A 1089 4.28 -23.54 -30.42
CA TYR A 1089 3.34 -22.43 -30.50
C TYR A 1089 1.97 -22.98 -30.94
N GLN A 1090 0.86 -22.49 -30.36
CA GLN A 1090 -0.50 -22.94 -30.68
C GLN A 1090 -0.66 -24.48 -30.69
N ASN A 1091 -0.12 -25.14 -29.67
CA ASN A 1091 -0.12 -26.60 -29.46
C ASN A 1091 0.66 -27.43 -30.52
N ILE A 1092 1.40 -26.79 -31.43
CA ILE A 1092 2.16 -27.44 -32.52
C ILE A 1092 3.67 -27.27 -32.28
N CYS A 1093 4.43 -28.37 -32.33
CA CYS A 1093 5.90 -28.30 -32.30
C CYS A 1093 6.43 -27.54 -33.53
N THR A 1094 7.11 -26.42 -33.30
CA THR A 1094 7.71 -25.56 -34.31
C THR A 1094 9.14 -25.99 -34.67
N ASN A 1095 9.75 -26.84 -33.84
CA ASN A 1095 11.00 -27.54 -34.12
C ASN A 1095 10.86 -29.04 -33.80
N LYS A 1096 11.65 -29.88 -34.49
CA LYS A 1096 11.66 -31.35 -34.34
C LYS A 1096 12.89 -31.89 -33.61
N GLU A 1097 13.91 -31.06 -33.40
CA GLU A 1097 15.05 -31.40 -32.55
C GLU A 1097 14.58 -31.66 -31.12
N LYS A 1098 15.30 -32.53 -30.41
CA LYS A 1098 14.99 -32.86 -29.00
C LYS A 1098 15.96 -32.22 -28.01
N ASN A 1099 17.26 -32.26 -28.30
CA ASN A 1099 18.32 -31.96 -27.33
C ASN A 1099 19.38 -30.96 -27.84
N TYR A 1100 19.39 -30.61 -29.13
CA TYR A 1100 20.40 -29.74 -29.74
C TYR A 1100 19.78 -28.75 -30.73
N TYR A 1101 19.17 -27.69 -30.20
CA TYR A 1101 18.53 -26.65 -31.01
C TYR A 1101 19.58 -25.72 -31.60
N LYS A 1102 19.43 -25.42 -32.91
CA LYS A 1102 20.32 -24.52 -33.65
C LYS A 1102 19.54 -23.42 -34.34
N GLY A 1103 20.08 -22.20 -34.32
CA GLY A 1103 19.46 -21.04 -34.96
C GLY A 1103 18.10 -20.68 -34.35
N THR A 1104 17.14 -20.31 -35.19
CA THR A 1104 15.80 -19.86 -34.76
C THR A 1104 14.90 -21.04 -34.39
N LEU A 1105 14.45 -21.09 -33.14
CA LEU A 1105 13.63 -22.19 -32.60
C LEU A 1105 12.17 -22.18 -33.08
N ASN A 1106 11.68 -21.06 -33.63
CA ASN A 1106 10.30 -20.82 -34.08
C ASN A 1106 9.18 -20.94 -33.02
N GLY A 1107 9.49 -21.27 -31.77
CA GLY A 1107 8.56 -21.27 -30.63
C GLY A 1107 9.30 -21.35 -29.30
N THR A 1108 8.58 -21.15 -28.19
CA THR A 1108 9.11 -21.22 -26.82
C THR A 1108 9.20 -22.67 -26.34
N ILE A 1109 10.19 -23.02 -25.52
CA ILE A 1109 10.23 -24.31 -24.81
C ILE A 1109 9.52 -24.13 -23.47
N HIS A 1110 8.46 -24.89 -23.22
CA HIS A 1110 7.79 -24.93 -21.93
C HIS A 1110 8.29 -26.09 -21.07
N VAL A 1111 8.44 -25.84 -19.77
CA VAL A 1111 9.00 -26.79 -18.78
C VAL A 1111 8.16 -26.74 -17.49
N VAL A 1112 7.76 -27.90 -16.99
CA VAL A 1112 7.29 -28.08 -15.60
C VAL A 1112 8.49 -28.49 -14.75
N ALA A 1113 8.69 -27.82 -13.62
CA ALA A 1113 9.78 -28.02 -12.68
C ALA A 1113 9.29 -27.96 -11.22
N GLY A 1114 8.08 -28.44 -10.96
CA GLY A 1114 7.47 -28.51 -9.62
C GLY A 1114 7.88 -29.73 -8.80
N GLY A 1115 8.81 -30.57 -9.28
CA GLY A 1115 9.40 -31.67 -8.52
C GLY A 1115 10.28 -31.24 -7.33
N GLY A 1116 10.11 -30.04 -6.76
CA GLY A 1116 11.03 -29.49 -5.76
C GLY A 1116 11.01 -30.22 -4.41
N GLY A 1117 9.86 -30.75 -3.98
CA GLY A 1117 9.76 -31.43 -2.68
C GLY A 1117 8.39 -31.99 -2.33
N ALA A 1118 7.30 -31.32 -2.73
CA ALA A 1118 5.93 -31.72 -2.44
C ALA A 1118 5.48 -33.04 -3.10
N GLY A 1119 4.54 -33.75 -2.45
CA GLY A 1119 4.04 -35.06 -2.88
C GLY A 1119 3.69 -35.13 -4.37
N LEU A 1120 4.34 -36.05 -5.08
CA LEU A 1120 4.40 -36.08 -6.55
C LEU A 1120 3.03 -36.17 -7.23
N ALA A 1121 2.88 -35.47 -8.36
CA ALA A 1121 1.67 -35.42 -9.16
C ALA A 1121 1.77 -36.37 -10.37
N GLU A 1122 0.81 -37.30 -10.51
CA GLU A 1122 0.80 -38.27 -11.61
C GLU A 1122 0.59 -37.61 -12.98
N PHE A 1123 1.00 -38.29 -14.05
CA PHE A 1123 0.74 -37.89 -15.43
C PHE A 1123 -0.52 -38.54 -16.01
N THR A 1124 -1.18 -37.87 -16.95
CA THR A 1124 -2.19 -38.52 -17.79
C THR A 1124 -1.57 -39.64 -18.66
N PRO A 1125 -2.28 -40.78 -18.86
CA PRO A 1125 -1.85 -41.82 -19.80
C PRO A 1125 -1.81 -41.34 -21.26
N LEU A 1126 -2.32 -40.15 -21.57
CA LEU A 1126 -2.18 -39.51 -22.88
C LEU A 1126 -0.73 -39.02 -23.09
N GLN A 1127 0.01 -39.67 -24.00
CA GLN A 1127 1.26 -39.10 -24.51
C GLN A 1127 0.92 -38.07 -25.59
N THR A 1128 1.23 -36.79 -25.33
CA THR A 1128 1.01 -35.70 -26.28
C THR A 1128 2.13 -35.65 -27.32
N THR A 1129 1.85 -35.06 -28.49
CA THR A 1129 2.83 -34.89 -29.58
C THR A 1129 4.00 -33.97 -29.21
N TRP A 1130 3.81 -33.10 -28.20
CA TRP A 1130 4.77 -32.09 -27.77
C TRP A 1130 5.59 -32.47 -26.54
N SER A 1131 5.14 -33.46 -25.74
CA SER A 1131 5.88 -33.91 -24.56
C SER A 1131 7.09 -34.74 -25.00
N LEU A 1132 8.30 -34.22 -24.72
CA LEU A 1132 9.57 -34.83 -25.12
C LEU A 1132 10.19 -35.68 -24.01
N TYR A 1133 10.02 -35.26 -22.76
CA TYR A 1133 10.51 -35.95 -21.56
C TYR A 1133 9.55 -35.69 -20.39
N ARG A 1134 9.35 -36.71 -19.55
CA ARG A 1134 8.57 -36.67 -18.30
C ARG A 1134 9.34 -37.45 -17.23
N ASP A 1135 9.38 -36.94 -16.00
CA ASP A 1135 9.89 -37.65 -14.83
C ASP A 1135 8.91 -37.53 -13.66
N TYR A 1136 8.51 -38.66 -13.09
CA TYR A 1136 7.70 -38.73 -11.86
C TYR A 1136 8.67 -38.93 -10.68
N ASP A 1137 9.47 -37.90 -10.41
CA ASP A 1137 10.51 -37.89 -9.39
C ASP A 1137 10.92 -36.46 -9.04
N TYR A 1138 11.61 -36.31 -7.93
CA TYR A 1138 12.05 -35.03 -7.38
C TYR A 1138 13.29 -34.50 -8.09
N GLY A 1139 13.30 -33.22 -8.42
CA GLY A 1139 14.41 -32.56 -9.08
C GLY A 1139 14.18 -31.08 -9.37
N PHE A 1140 15.23 -30.45 -9.90
CA PHE A 1140 15.31 -29.02 -10.18
C PHE A 1140 16.00 -28.76 -11.52
N VAL A 1141 15.76 -27.59 -12.10
CA VAL A 1141 16.43 -27.15 -13.34
C VAL A 1141 17.71 -26.39 -13.00
N LYS A 1142 18.75 -26.59 -13.82
CA LYS A 1142 19.95 -25.75 -13.88
C LYS A 1142 20.13 -25.23 -15.30
N LEU A 1143 20.21 -23.91 -15.46
CA LEU A 1143 20.61 -23.26 -16.71
C LEU A 1143 22.08 -22.85 -16.60
N THR A 1144 22.87 -23.10 -17.64
CA THR A 1144 24.26 -22.64 -17.75
C THR A 1144 24.44 -21.92 -19.09
N ALA A 1145 24.55 -20.59 -19.06
CA ALA A 1145 24.99 -19.82 -20.22
C ALA A 1145 26.52 -19.78 -20.23
N PHE A 1146 27.14 -20.33 -21.29
CA PHE A 1146 28.59 -20.28 -21.48
C PHE A 1146 29.03 -18.96 -22.09
N ASP A 1147 28.24 -18.48 -23.04
CA ASP A 1147 28.44 -17.26 -23.81
C ASP A 1147 27.08 -16.76 -24.36
N HIS A 1148 27.11 -15.72 -25.20
CA HIS A 1148 25.92 -15.11 -25.79
C HIS A 1148 25.19 -15.99 -26.82
N SER A 1149 25.82 -17.04 -27.34
CA SER A 1149 25.27 -17.92 -28.36
C SER A 1149 24.93 -19.33 -27.86
N ASN A 1150 25.52 -19.76 -26.73
CA ASN A 1150 25.39 -21.12 -26.21
C ASN A 1150 24.80 -21.18 -24.79
N LEU A 1151 23.57 -21.67 -24.69
CA LEU A 1151 22.86 -22.03 -23.46
C LEU A 1151 22.75 -23.55 -23.31
N LEU A 1152 23.01 -24.06 -22.10
CA LEU A 1152 22.72 -25.43 -21.67
C LEU A 1152 21.60 -25.41 -20.62
N PHE A 1153 20.63 -26.29 -20.78
CA PHE A 1153 19.61 -26.65 -19.80
C PHE A 1153 19.91 -28.06 -19.27
N GLU A 1154 19.83 -28.25 -17.97
CA GLU A 1154 19.93 -29.55 -17.27
C GLU A 1154 18.77 -29.70 -16.28
N TYR A 1155 18.01 -30.78 -16.35
CA TYR A 1155 17.15 -31.23 -15.24
C TYR A 1155 17.95 -32.21 -14.39
N LYS A 1156 18.01 -31.94 -13.08
CA LYS A 1156 18.82 -32.68 -12.12
C LYS A 1156 17.93 -33.26 -11.03
N LYS A 1157 18.09 -34.55 -10.71
CA LYS A 1157 17.29 -35.19 -9.64
C LYS A 1157 17.82 -34.83 -8.25
N SER A 1158 16.90 -34.60 -7.32
CA SER A 1158 17.22 -34.23 -5.94
C SER A 1158 17.80 -35.41 -5.14
N SER A 1159 17.48 -36.64 -5.54
CA SER A 1159 17.97 -37.86 -4.91
C SER A 1159 19.49 -38.05 -5.03
N ASP A 1160 20.11 -37.66 -6.16
CA ASP A 1160 21.54 -37.91 -6.41
C ASP A 1160 22.34 -36.76 -7.05
N GLY A 1161 21.69 -35.67 -7.44
CA GLY A 1161 22.32 -34.49 -8.03
C GLY A 1161 22.83 -34.66 -9.45
N LYS A 1162 22.51 -35.76 -10.15
CA LYS A 1162 22.90 -36.01 -11.55
C LYS A 1162 21.87 -35.45 -12.53
N VAL A 1163 22.30 -35.27 -13.78
CA VAL A 1163 21.47 -34.81 -14.90
C VAL A 1163 20.71 -36.00 -15.50
N TYR A 1164 19.40 -35.87 -15.67
CA TYR A 1164 18.52 -36.90 -16.24
C TYR A 1164 17.92 -36.49 -17.60
N ASP A 1165 17.65 -35.20 -17.79
CA ASP A 1165 17.32 -34.63 -19.10
C ASP A 1165 18.14 -33.35 -19.34
N SER A 1166 18.46 -33.05 -20.60
CA SER A 1166 19.21 -31.85 -20.97
C SER A 1166 19.01 -31.46 -22.44
N PHE A 1167 19.15 -30.17 -22.71
CA PHE A 1167 19.23 -29.67 -24.08
C PHE A 1167 20.17 -28.48 -24.18
N ARG A 1168 20.62 -28.17 -25.40
CA ARG A 1168 21.39 -26.97 -25.72
C ARG A 1168 20.68 -26.13 -26.77
N ILE A 1169 20.81 -24.80 -26.64
CA ILE A 1169 20.48 -23.82 -27.67
C ILE A 1169 21.81 -23.21 -28.14
N SER A 1170 22.08 -23.29 -29.45
CA SER A 1170 23.27 -22.73 -30.09
C SER A 1170 22.85 -21.87 -31.28
N ARG A 1171 22.85 -20.54 -31.11
CA ARG A 1171 22.29 -19.57 -32.08
C ARG A 1171 22.94 -18.19 -31.91
N ASP A 1172 22.91 -17.38 -32.95
CA ASP A 1172 23.42 -16.01 -32.90
C ASP A 1172 22.29 -14.97 -32.74
N TYR A 1173 22.63 -13.71 -32.46
CA TYR A 1173 21.67 -12.61 -32.39
C TYR A 1173 20.81 -12.45 -33.67
N ARG A 1174 21.38 -12.72 -34.86
CA ARG A 1174 20.64 -12.77 -36.14
C ARG A 1174 19.46 -13.75 -36.12
N ASP A 1175 19.58 -14.87 -35.39
CA ASP A 1175 18.57 -15.91 -35.31
C ASP A 1175 17.45 -15.53 -34.32
N ILE A 1176 17.74 -14.61 -33.39
CA ILE A 1176 16.74 -13.95 -32.54
C ILE A 1176 16.00 -12.86 -33.34
N LEU A 1177 16.69 -12.16 -34.25
CA LEU A 1177 16.04 -11.18 -35.14
C LEU A 1177 15.16 -11.83 -36.22
N ALA A 1178 15.60 -12.92 -36.85
CA ALA A 1178 14.92 -13.59 -37.97
C ALA A 1178 13.43 -13.88 -37.70
N CYS A 1179 12.56 -13.54 -38.66
CA CYS A 1179 11.11 -13.64 -38.49
C CYS A 1179 10.61 -15.08 -38.27
N THR A 1180 9.63 -15.23 -37.39
CA THR A 1180 8.91 -16.49 -37.12
C THR A 1180 7.41 -16.30 -37.28
N VAL A 1181 6.64 -17.40 -37.29
CA VAL A 1181 5.17 -17.35 -37.26
C VAL A 1181 4.74 -16.60 -35.98
N GLY A 1182 3.99 -15.52 -36.09
CA GLY A 1182 3.59 -14.69 -34.95
C GLY A 1182 4.66 -13.71 -34.42
N SER A 1183 5.87 -13.68 -34.99
CA SER A 1183 6.89 -12.68 -34.67
C SER A 1183 7.69 -12.26 -35.91
N CYS A 1184 7.14 -11.28 -36.62
CA CYS A 1184 7.85 -10.55 -37.67
C CYS A 1184 7.51 -9.06 -37.55
N PRO A 1185 8.49 -8.17 -37.33
CA PRO A 1185 8.26 -6.73 -37.29
C PRO A 1185 7.71 -6.19 -38.61
N SER A 1186 7.05 -5.03 -38.57
CA SER A 1186 6.65 -4.31 -39.78
C SER A 1186 7.87 -3.83 -40.57
N THR A 1187 7.78 -3.92 -41.89
CA THR A 1187 8.77 -3.43 -42.85
C THR A 1187 8.19 -2.31 -43.70
N THR A 1188 9.04 -1.39 -44.16
CA THR A 1188 8.67 -0.39 -45.19
C THR A 1188 9.19 -0.84 -46.56
N LEU A 1189 8.50 -0.41 -47.63
CA LEU A 1189 8.96 -0.56 -49.01
C LEU A 1189 9.82 0.63 -49.49
N ALA A 1190 10.01 1.65 -48.66
CA ALA A 1190 10.96 2.72 -48.93
C ALA A 1190 12.40 2.16 -48.95
N SER A 1191 13.21 2.63 -49.91
CA SER A 1191 14.62 2.23 -50.15
C SER A 1191 15.47 3.48 -50.37
#